data_AF-A0A7D9J634-F1
#
_entry.id   AF-A0A7D9J634-F1
#
_cell.length_a   1.000
_cell.length_b   1.000
_cell.length_c   1.000
_cell.angle_alpha   90.00
_cell.angle_beta   90.00
_cell.angle_gamma   90.00
#
_symmetry.space_group_name_H-M   'P 1'
#
loop_
_entity.id
_entity.type
_entity.pdbx_description
1 polymer ?
#
loop_
_entity_poly.entity_id
_entity_poly.type
_entity_poly.pdbx_seq_one_letter_code
_entity_poly.pdbx_strand_id
1 'polypeptide(L)'
;NFDLKFPSAKKHTATGKMSTTSDEVSICFWCKTSDLKSPFVSYKNNGNPPSVLTLVYLDGSVFLQINKPIAYEATFEISPIHDDKWHHICTTWNSSSGHVNIYVDGALRNYPTGTSYFKDEKIVFNGTFTIGNFKYATMDMSNFAGKLSQFNIWDYVLPSKEIKAIAKNCTMSHAAGGNVLKWRRDFAPTPADSADPRDCSERDMPIKSVDSDLHFSGKTNTTYSSHKQMPKLDAFTISWWLKTSWIPTADSQLMAIASFILVSEPLQKYLLVAIRGTFEIHFEMAGAQSFHKLPPINDDRWHHMAITWETFDGQWNFFLDGVHRSSIDEFQFGHEVPPSLLVIGQNGNINGPAYSSDDELQGSLSRFNIWDSRLSVELIVALAKDPGHDVGNVNSWRNLQSLKSYVNRTEPSTVVSSAGKSNVAFTFTHWTKNNYALIPYSGAEIAQLTVCTWLDLSYTDEYSPSLLSYSSTTPNDLFIMFHVYNIDGLVMGINDQPYGLGSDSAVNNKLWRHLCVRWNGDLGEVNWYLEGVERNSKTDLPKKQTLTAPGIWVFTNEQDSHGGGFSGKQSFKKSLAQMNVWNYVLPVQAMKALAYGGTSVEGNLFRWSDIIANYNPKGYFVASPFHLYMPDGVVQKKRDEYCNQSSCPAGTFYARIGPRRNFHPPGIQWRCYCKDNVVSDKSVKVVSGYYNTRETELLAIV
;
A
#
# COMPACT_ATOMS: atom_id res chain seq x y z
N ASN A 1 -38.52 -4.22 16.78
CA ASN A 1 -37.30 -3.61 16.21
C ASN A 1 -37.73 -2.44 15.36
N PHE A 2 -37.12 -1.28 15.55
CA PHE A 2 -37.50 -0.06 14.86
C PHE A 2 -36.25 0.75 14.50
N ASP A 3 -36.45 1.66 13.54
CA ASP A 3 -35.53 2.72 13.18
C ASP A 3 -36.17 4.06 13.53
N LEU A 4 -35.44 4.89 14.28
CA LEU A 4 -35.94 6.22 14.65
C LEU A 4 -35.62 7.19 13.53
N LYS A 5 -36.64 7.84 12.98
CA LYS A 5 -36.45 9.04 12.15
C LYS A 5 -36.37 10.24 13.07
N PHE A 6 -35.43 11.12 12.76
CA PHE A 6 -35.30 12.42 13.40
C PHE A 6 -35.72 13.48 12.38
N PRO A 7 -37.02 13.85 12.32
CA PRO A 7 -37.47 14.99 11.54
C PRO A 7 -37.04 16.27 12.27
N SER A 8 -35.76 16.62 12.14
CA SER A 8 -35.06 17.89 12.49
C SER A 8 -35.41 18.65 13.79
N ALA A 9 -36.21 18.12 14.72
CA ALA A 9 -36.68 18.85 15.90
C ALA A 9 -36.82 18.01 17.18
N LYS A 10 -36.56 16.70 17.14
CA LYS A 10 -36.87 15.80 18.25
C LYS A 10 -35.66 15.38 19.05
N LYS A 11 -35.74 15.58 20.36
CA LYS A 11 -34.73 15.16 21.33
C LYS A 11 -35.14 13.81 21.92
N HIS A 12 -34.25 12.83 21.85
CA HIS A 12 -34.37 11.60 22.62
C HIS A 12 -33.42 11.65 23.81
N THR A 13 -33.95 11.41 25.01
CA THR A 13 -33.16 11.29 26.24
C THR A 13 -33.27 9.89 26.82
N ALA A 14 -32.12 9.30 27.16
CA ALA A 14 -32.04 8.04 27.88
C ALA A 14 -31.20 8.22 29.14
N THR A 15 -31.59 7.62 30.26
CA THR A 15 -30.80 7.65 31.49
C THR A 15 -29.86 6.44 31.54
N GLY A 16 -28.62 6.63 31.98
CA GLY A 16 -27.72 5.53 32.28
C GLY A 16 -28.34 4.63 33.35
N LYS A 17 -28.44 3.33 33.06
CA LYS A 17 -29.16 2.37 33.92
C LYS A 17 -28.33 1.77 35.05
N MET A 18 -27.07 2.19 35.17
CA MET A 18 -26.11 1.67 36.15
C MET A 18 -25.27 2.80 36.73
N SER A 19 -25.10 2.82 38.06
CA SER A 19 -24.09 3.66 38.71
C SER A 19 -22.71 2.99 38.66
N THR A 20 -22.28 2.60 37.46
CA THR A 20 -20.95 2.00 37.24
C THR A 20 -19.96 3.08 36.82
N THR A 21 -18.75 2.96 37.34
CA THR A 21 -17.58 3.71 36.87
C THR A 21 -16.86 2.85 35.84
N SER A 22 -16.54 3.42 34.70
CA SER A 22 -15.83 2.75 33.62
C SER A 22 -14.58 3.49 33.21
N ASP A 23 -13.56 2.69 32.89
CA ASP A 23 -12.29 3.11 32.31
C ASP A 23 -12.25 2.77 30.79
N GLU A 24 -13.35 2.26 30.25
CA GLU A 24 -13.51 1.88 28.84
C GLU A 24 -14.91 2.23 28.32
N VAL A 25 -15.04 2.43 27.01
CA VAL A 25 -16.35 2.59 26.38
C VAL A 25 -16.34 2.06 24.95
N SER A 26 -17.46 1.48 24.53
CA SER A 26 -17.78 1.28 23.11
C SER A 26 -19.13 1.88 22.79
N ILE A 27 -19.24 2.62 21.68
CA ILE A 27 -20.47 3.25 21.19
C ILE A 27 -20.66 2.78 19.76
N CYS A 28 -21.65 1.94 19.48
CA CYS A 28 -21.94 1.48 18.12
C CYS A 28 -23.40 1.77 17.74
N PHE A 29 -23.63 2.19 16.49
CA PHE A 29 -24.95 2.48 15.94
C PHE A 29 -24.94 2.48 14.40
N TRP A 30 -26.14 2.37 13.81
CA TRP A 30 -26.36 2.62 12.39
C TRP A 30 -26.95 4.01 12.19
N CYS A 31 -26.46 4.76 11.20
CA CYS A 31 -26.99 6.05 10.79
C CYS A 31 -27.21 6.14 9.29
N LYS A 32 -28.20 6.93 8.87
CA LYS A 32 -28.45 7.36 7.49
C LYS A 32 -28.75 8.85 7.51
N THR A 33 -27.94 9.66 6.82
CA THR A 33 -28.07 11.12 6.81
C THR A 33 -27.53 11.71 5.51
N SER A 34 -28.02 12.89 5.15
CA SER A 34 -27.50 13.76 4.09
C SER A 34 -26.78 15.00 4.65
N ASP A 35 -26.76 15.16 5.98
CA ASP A 35 -26.27 16.37 6.61
C ASP A 35 -24.76 16.29 6.87
N LEU A 36 -24.06 17.36 6.50
CA LEU A 36 -22.63 17.54 6.80
C LEU A 36 -22.35 17.70 8.30
N LYS A 37 -23.37 17.97 9.12
CA LYS A 37 -23.26 18.19 10.57
C LYS A 37 -24.28 17.33 11.30
N SER A 38 -23.81 16.36 12.06
CA SER A 38 -24.66 15.37 12.71
C SER A 38 -24.29 15.19 14.17
N PRO A 39 -25.09 15.72 15.13
CA PRO A 39 -24.89 15.46 16.55
C PRO A 39 -25.40 14.06 16.90
N PHE A 40 -24.51 13.12 17.21
CA PHE A 40 -24.91 11.74 17.52
C PHE A 40 -25.33 11.56 18.98
N VAL A 41 -24.40 11.74 19.93
CA VAL A 41 -24.69 11.56 21.36
C VAL A 41 -23.93 12.56 22.22
N SER A 42 -24.60 13.04 23.26
CA SER A 42 -24.00 13.75 24.39
C SER A 42 -24.46 13.11 25.69
N TYR A 43 -23.56 13.03 26.66
CA TYR A 43 -23.76 12.46 27.98
C TYR A 43 -23.22 13.40 29.05
N LYS A 44 -23.98 13.56 30.14
CA LYS A 44 -23.55 14.30 31.32
C LYS A 44 -24.20 13.73 32.58
N ASN A 45 -23.43 13.65 33.67
CA ASN A 45 -23.95 13.37 35.01
C ASN A 45 -23.92 14.60 35.93
N ASN A 46 -24.43 14.41 37.15
CA ASN A 46 -24.46 15.43 38.20
C ASN A 46 -23.25 15.33 39.17
N GLY A 47 -22.16 14.67 38.76
CA GLY A 47 -20.94 14.58 39.56
C GLY A 47 -20.21 15.93 39.70
N ASN A 48 -19.22 15.98 40.59
CA ASN A 48 -18.35 17.15 40.76
C ASN A 48 -16.87 16.71 40.80
N PRO A 49 -16.10 16.84 39.70
CA PRO A 49 -16.53 17.30 38.38
C PRO A 49 -17.48 16.29 37.68
N PRO A 50 -18.33 16.75 36.74
CA PRO A 50 -19.23 15.85 36.03
C PRO A 50 -18.47 15.00 35.01
N SER A 51 -18.86 13.74 34.85
CA SER A 51 -18.47 12.94 33.69
C SER A 51 -19.20 13.45 32.46
N VAL A 52 -18.45 13.65 31.37
CA VAL A 52 -18.96 14.16 30.09
C VAL A 52 -18.47 13.27 28.96
N LEU A 53 -19.36 12.91 28.05
CA LEU A 53 -19.01 12.26 26.79
C LEU A 53 -19.79 12.88 25.64
N THR A 54 -19.13 13.21 24.53
CA THR A 54 -19.78 13.75 23.34
C THR A 54 -19.20 13.10 22.08
N LEU A 55 -20.07 12.73 21.13
CA LEU A 55 -19.69 12.23 19.81
C LEU A 55 -20.47 12.98 18.73
N VAL A 56 -19.76 13.65 17.83
CA VAL A 56 -20.34 14.41 16.71
C VAL A 56 -19.63 14.09 15.41
N TYR A 57 -20.35 14.25 14.30
CA TYR A 57 -19.79 14.24 12.96
C TYR A 57 -19.88 15.64 12.34
N LEU A 58 -18.77 16.14 11.83
CA LEU A 58 -18.67 17.42 11.11
C LEU A 58 -17.81 17.18 9.87
N ASP A 59 -18.42 17.30 8.70
CA ASP A 59 -17.78 17.44 7.40
C ASP A 59 -16.61 16.46 7.16
N GLY A 60 -16.92 15.16 7.22
CA GLY A 60 -15.93 14.10 7.01
C GLY A 60 -15.14 13.72 8.26
N SER A 61 -15.35 14.39 9.40
CA SER A 61 -14.64 14.10 10.64
C SER A 61 -15.58 13.70 11.77
N VAL A 62 -15.14 12.75 12.60
CA VAL A 62 -15.79 12.39 13.86
C VAL A 62 -14.97 12.92 15.02
N PHE A 63 -15.65 13.59 15.95
CA PHE A 63 -15.06 14.18 17.15
C PHE A 63 -15.60 13.45 18.37
N LEU A 64 -14.70 12.92 19.19
CA LEU A 64 -15.00 12.32 20.47
C LEU A 64 -14.43 13.18 21.60
N GLN A 65 -15.25 13.52 22.57
CA GLN A 65 -14.84 14.22 23.79
C GLN A 65 -15.16 13.35 25.01
N ILE A 66 -14.20 13.16 25.91
CA ILE A 66 -14.42 12.50 27.22
C ILE A 66 -13.76 13.34 28.31
N ASN A 67 -14.57 13.88 29.23
CA ASN A 67 -14.21 14.69 30.41
C ASN A 67 -13.29 15.92 30.21
N LYS A 68 -12.64 16.05 29.06
CA LYS A 68 -11.72 17.13 28.72
C LYS A 68 -12.45 18.26 27.99
N PRO A 69 -11.95 19.50 28.03
CA PRO A 69 -12.44 20.59 27.18
C PRO A 69 -12.34 20.24 25.69
N ILE A 70 -13.14 20.90 24.86
CA ILE A 70 -13.22 20.67 23.41
C ILE A 70 -11.86 20.85 22.71
N ALA A 71 -10.98 21.71 23.24
CA ALA A 71 -9.62 21.89 22.74
C ALA A 71 -8.72 20.63 22.81
N TYR A 72 -9.16 19.57 23.50
CA TYR A 72 -8.46 18.30 23.67
C TYR A 72 -9.28 17.10 23.19
N GLU A 73 -10.29 17.32 22.36
CA GLU A 73 -11.05 16.22 21.80
C GLU A 73 -10.24 15.39 20.81
N ALA A 74 -10.69 14.17 20.58
CA ALA A 74 -10.09 13.28 19.63
C ALA A 74 -10.81 13.44 18.28
N THR A 75 -10.07 13.86 17.27
CA THR A 75 -10.58 14.13 15.92
C THR A 75 -10.08 13.07 14.96
N PHE A 76 -11.01 12.52 14.17
CA PHE A 76 -10.69 11.49 13.20
C PHE A 76 -11.38 11.76 11.88
N GLU A 77 -10.59 11.86 10.82
CA GLU A 77 -11.12 11.90 9.47
C GLU A 77 -11.65 10.51 9.09
N ILE A 78 -12.85 10.48 8.52
CA ILE A 78 -13.52 9.29 8.01
C ILE A 78 -14.07 9.55 6.61
N SER A 79 -14.40 8.48 5.89
CA SER A 79 -15.14 8.63 4.64
C SER A 79 -16.46 9.38 4.88
N PRO A 80 -16.85 10.31 3.98
CA PRO A 80 -18.15 10.97 4.01
C PRO A 80 -19.31 9.98 4.24
N ILE A 81 -20.10 10.21 5.29
CA ILE A 81 -21.30 9.41 5.61
C ILE A 81 -22.62 10.13 5.30
N HIS A 82 -22.53 11.28 4.64
CA HIS A 82 -23.65 12.15 4.30
C HIS A 82 -24.19 11.87 2.89
N ASP A 83 -24.18 10.61 2.47
CA ASP A 83 -24.60 10.17 1.12
C ASP A 83 -26.04 9.63 1.07
N ASP A 84 -26.80 9.85 2.15
CA ASP A 84 -28.14 9.29 2.38
C ASP A 84 -28.17 7.75 2.21
N LYS A 85 -27.13 7.05 2.66
CA LYS A 85 -27.12 5.59 2.83
C LYS A 85 -26.84 5.19 4.27
N TRP A 86 -27.10 3.92 4.57
CA TRP A 86 -26.82 3.34 5.88
C TRP A 86 -25.33 3.10 6.07
N HIS A 87 -24.80 3.68 7.13
CA HIS A 87 -23.46 3.41 7.63
C HIS A 87 -23.53 2.92 9.08
N HIS A 88 -22.65 1.99 9.43
CA HIS A 88 -22.43 1.55 10.80
C HIS A 88 -21.21 2.28 11.39
N ILE A 89 -21.44 3.07 12.44
CA ILE A 89 -20.38 3.77 13.16
C ILE A 89 -20.15 3.06 14.48
N CYS A 90 -18.90 2.74 14.80
CA CYS A 90 -18.54 2.35 16.15
C CYS A 90 -17.28 3.04 16.65
N THR A 91 -17.30 3.57 17.88
CA THR A 91 -16.14 4.19 18.52
C THR A 91 -15.81 3.43 19.80
N THR A 92 -14.54 3.09 20.03
CA THR A 92 -14.07 2.49 21.28
C THR A 92 -13.01 3.36 21.95
N TRP A 93 -12.90 3.31 23.27
CA TRP A 93 -11.84 3.99 24.02
C TRP A 93 -11.43 3.17 25.24
N ASN A 94 -10.11 3.17 25.52
CA ASN A 94 -9.50 2.56 26.69
C ASN A 94 -8.65 3.60 27.44
N SER A 95 -9.00 3.87 28.70
CA SER A 95 -8.36 4.88 29.54
C SER A 95 -6.90 4.58 29.87
N SER A 96 -6.54 3.31 30.05
CA SER A 96 -5.17 2.93 30.44
C SER A 96 -4.12 3.20 29.36
N SER A 97 -4.50 3.06 28.09
CA SER A 97 -3.66 3.34 26.92
C SER A 97 -3.91 4.72 26.33
N GLY A 98 -5.10 5.28 26.56
CA GLY A 98 -5.61 6.44 25.83
C GLY A 98 -5.93 6.13 24.36
N HIS A 99 -6.00 4.85 23.98
CA HIS A 99 -6.35 4.47 22.63
C HIS A 99 -7.85 4.67 22.42
N VAL A 100 -8.18 5.49 21.43
CA VAL A 100 -9.51 5.56 20.83
C VAL A 100 -9.47 4.73 19.55
N ASN A 101 -10.58 4.16 19.10
CA ASN A 101 -10.69 3.59 17.76
C ASN A 101 -12.01 4.02 17.15
N ILE A 102 -12.03 4.31 15.86
CA ILE A 102 -13.27 4.54 15.11
C ILE A 102 -13.38 3.50 14.03
N TYR A 103 -14.58 2.95 13.87
CA TYR A 103 -14.91 1.97 12.85
C TYR A 103 -16.07 2.50 12.03
N VAL A 104 -15.95 2.42 10.71
CA VAL A 104 -17.02 2.74 9.76
C VAL A 104 -17.28 1.48 8.94
N ASP A 105 -18.51 1.02 8.93
CA ASP A 105 -18.95 -0.20 8.25
C ASP A 105 -18.14 -1.45 8.66
N GLY A 106 -17.71 -1.46 9.92
CA GLY A 106 -16.91 -2.52 10.53
C GLY A 106 -15.41 -2.45 10.22
N ALA A 107 -14.97 -1.53 9.36
CA ALA A 107 -13.55 -1.28 9.09
C ALA A 107 -12.98 -0.29 10.09
N LEU A 108 -11.81 -0.58 10.66
CA LEU A 108 -11.10 0.33 11.56
C LEU A 108 -10.55 1.53 10.76
N ARG A 109 -10.78 2.74 11.25
CA ARG A 109 -10.40 4.02 10.65
C ARG A 109 -9.38 4.80 11.48
N ASN A 110 -9.15 4.42 12.73
CA ASN A 110 -8.08 5.03 13.54
C ASN A 110 -6.75 4.27 13.39
N TYR A 111 -5.67 5.03 13.27
CA TYR A 111 -4.29 4.54 13.38
C TYR A 111 -3.66 5.23 14.59
N PRO A 112 -3.35 4.50 15.68
CA PRO A 112 -2.82 5.10 16.90
C PRO A 112 -1.43 5.70 16.66
N THR A 113 -1.38 6.99 16.34
CA THR A 113 -0.15 7.77 16.15
C THR A 113 0.26 8.42 17.45
N GLY A 114 0.88 7.65 18.36
CA GLY A 114 1.61 8.16 19.54
C GLY A 114 0.83 9.05 20.53
N THR A 115 -0.46 9.28 20.29
CA THR A 115 -1.30 10.24 21.01
C THR A 115 -2.26 9.46 21.90
N SER A 116 -2.10 9.61 23.22
CA SER A 116 -2.97 8.98 24.21
C SER A 116 -4.11 9.93 24.59
N TYR A 117 -5.28 9.73 23.97
CA TYR A 117 -6.47 10.54 24.23
C TYR A 117 -7.16 10.12 25.54
N PHE A 118 -7.49 11.11 26.37
CA PHE A 118 -8.24 10.92 27.61
C PHE A 118 -7.62 9.86 28.54
N LYS A 119 -6.29 9.71 28.52
CA LYS A 119 -5.63 8.73 29.36
C LYS A 119 -5.92 9.01 30.84
N ASP A 120 -6.14 7.95 31.61
CA ASP A 120 -6.43 7.98 33.05
C ASP A 120 -7.75 8.66 33.43
N GLU A 121 -8.60 9.01 32.45
CA GLU A 121 -9.97 9.49 32.68
C GLU A 121 -10.93 8.36 33.07
N LYS A 122 -12.02 8.71 33.76
CA LYS A 122 -13.08 7.75 34.16
C LYS A 122 -14.47 8.31 33.87
N ILE A 123 -15.38 7.47 33.41
CA ILE A 123 -16.78 7.85 33.17
C ILE A 123 -17.67 7.16 34.20
N VAL A 124 -18.44 7.94 34.96
CA VAL A 124 -19.43 7.41 35.91
C VAL A 124 -20.83 7.48 35.28
N PHE A 125 -21.40 6.34 34.89
CA PHE A 125 -22.61 6.24 34.04
C PHE A 125 -23.98 6.47 34.74
N ASN A 126 -24.08 7.37 35.73
CA ASN A 126 -25.32 7.66 36.47
C ASN A 126 -26.04 8.94 35.99
N GLY A 127 -25.98 9.22 34.69
CA GLY A 127 -26.37 10.50 34.09
C GLY A 127 -27.37 10.35 32.94
N THR A 128 -27.48 11.40 32.14
CA THR A 128 -28.44 11.45 31.01
C THR A 128 -27.69 11.50 29.68
N PHE A 129 -28.04 10.58 28.79
CA PHE A 129 -27.71 10.59 27.37
C PHE A 129 -28.76 11.40 26.61
N THR A 130 -28.29 12.24 25.69
CA THR A 130 -29.07 13.00 24.72
C THR A 130 -28.62 12.62 23.32
N ILE A 131 -29.57 12.19 22.49
CA ILE A 131 -29.30 11.73 21.12
C ILE A 131 -29.93 12.72 20.12
N GLY A 132 -29.17 13.10 19.10
CA GLY A 132 -29.67 13.84 17.94
C GLY A 132 -29.97 15.33 18.15
N ASN A 133 -29.96 15.85 19.38
CA ASN A 133 -30.32 17.25 19.67
C ASN A 133 -29.60 17.75 20.92
N PHE A 134 -28.39 18.30 20.73
CA PHE A 134 -27.60 18.96 21.77
C PHE A 134 -26.68 20.02 21.18
N LYS A 135 -26.33 21.02 22.00
CA LYS A 135 -25.33 22.03 21.64
C LYS A 135 -23.93 21.45 21.76
N TYR A 136 -23.06 21.80 20.81
CA TYR A 136 -21.67 21.40 20.80
C TYR A 136 -20.82 22.68 20.79
N ALA A 137 -20.02 22.88 21.85
CA ALA A 137 -19.40 24.18 22.13
C ALA A 137 -20.43 25.33 22.20
N THR A 138 -20.10 26.46 21.58
CA THR A 138 -20.99 27.59 21.31
C THR A 138 -21.75 27.43 19.99
N MET A 139 -21.52 26.35 19.23
CA MET A 139 -22.20 26.12 17.96
C MET A 139 -23.58 25.52 18.22
N ASP A 140 -24.60 26.19 17.67
CA ASP A 140 -25.92 25.59 17.58
C ASP A 140 -25.88 24.59 16.43
N MET A 141 -25.72 23.32 16.79
CA MET A 141 -25.79 22.23 15.84
C MET A 141 -27.22 22.14 15.33
N SER A 142 -27.41 22.06 14.02
CA SER A 142 -28.68 21.57 13.48
C SER A 142 -28.97 20.22 14.11
N ASN A 143 -30.22 19.98 14.50
CA ASN A 143 -30.63 18.69 15.01
C ASN A 143 -30.28 17.62 13.97
N PHE A 144 -29.86 16.44 14.43
CA PHE A 144 -29.59 15.32 13.55
C PHE A 144 -30.81 15.10 12.64
N ALA A 145 -30.61 15.22 11.33
CA ALA A 145 -31.61 14.94 10.32
C ALA A 145 -31.25 13.62 9.64
N GLY A 146 -32.13 12.63 9.76
CA GLY A 146 -31.89 11.31 9.21
C GLY A 146 -32.54 10.20 10.01
N LYS A 147 -31.96 9.00 9.94
CA LYS A 147 -32.42 7.81 10.66
C LYS A 147 -31.29 7.22 11.51
N LEU A 148 -31.62 6.77 12.73
CA LEU A 148 -30.73 5.97 13.57
C LEU A 148 -31.34 4.61 13.87
N SER A 149 -30.47 3.60 14.01
CA SER A 149 -30.87 2.28 14.48
C SER A 149 -29.79 1.64 15.35
N GLN A 150 -30.22 0.73 16.23
CA GLN A 150 -29.33 -0.11 17.03
C GLN A 150 -28.26 0.69 17.80
N PHE A 151 -28.60 1.87 18.31
CA PHE A 151 -27.69 2.65 19.13
C PHE A 151 -27.47 1.98 20.48
N ASN A 152 -26.24 1.54 20.74
CA ASN A 152 -25.85 0.81 21.94
C ASN A 152 -24.53 1.34 22.50
N ILE A 153 -24.40 1.29 23.82
CA ILE A 153 -23.18 1.68 24.54
C ILE A 153 -22.79 0.58 25.53
N TRP A 154 -21.50 0.28 25.58
CA TRP A 154 -20.87 -0.67 26.50
C TRP A 154 -19.81 0.02 27.35
N ASP A 155 -19.58 -0.49 28.56
CA ASP A 155 -18.53 -0.04 29.49
C ASP A 155 -17.21 -0.83 29.33
N TYR A 156 -17.03 -1.49 28.19
CA TYR A 156 -15.81 -2.21 27.83
C TYR A 156 -15.50 -2.00 26.35
N VAL A 157 -14.26 -2.25 25.95
CA VAL A 157 -13.85 -2.23 24.54
C VAL A 157 -14.34 -3.49 23.82
N LEU A 158 -15.21 -3.32 22.82
CA LEU A 158 -15.65 -4.42 21.96
C LEU A 158 -14.50 -4.90 21.08
N PRO A 159 -14.30 -6.23 20.95
CA PRO A 159 -13.31 -6.78 20.01
C PRO A 159 -13.64 -6.40 18.56
N SER A 160 -12.61 -6.08 17.75
CA SER A 160 -12.79 -5.72 16.32
C SER A 160 -13.58 -6.76 15.52
N LYS A 161 -13.45 -8.06 15.84
CA LYS A 161 -14.24 -9.13 15.18
C LYS A 161 -15.73 -9.02 15.48
N GLU A 162 -16.08 -8.63 16.70
CA GLU A 162 -17.47 -8.42 17.11
C GLU A 162 -18.03 -7.17 16.44
N ILE A 163 -17.27 -6.07 16.41
CA ILE A 163 -17.64 -4.84 15.69
C ILE A 163 -17.89 -5.13 14.20
N LYS A 164 -17.00 -5.90 13.55
CA LYS A 164 -17.19 -6.38 12.17
C LYS A 164 -18.46 -7.21 12.01
N ALA A 165 -18.82 -8.04 12.99
CA ALA A 165 -20.06 -8.81 12.95
C ALA A 165 -21.31 -7.94 13.14
N ILE A 166 -21.28 -6.93 14.03
CA ILE A 166 -22.36 -5.93 14.21
C ILE A 166 -22.61 -5.17 12.90
N ALA A 167 -21.54 -4.75 12.22
CA ALA A 167 -21.63 -3.99 10.99
C ALA A 167 -22.13 -4.80 9.78
N LYS A 168 -22.02 -6.14 9.81
CA LYS A 168 -22.41 -7.00 8.69
C LYS A 168 -23.87 -7.42 8.69
N ASN A 169 -24.54 -7.41 9.84
CA ASN A 169 -25.86 -7.99 9.97
C ASN A 169 -26.79 -7.15 10.89
N CYS A 170 -27.74 -6.46 10.26
CA CYS A 170 -28.80 -5.66 10.86
C CYS A 170 -29.85 -6.51 11.61
N THR A 171 -30.04 -7.78 11.20
CA THR A 171 -30.94 -8.73 11.90
C THR A 171 -30.30 -9.38 13.11
N MET A 172 -28.97 -9.47 13.18
CA MET A 172 -28.28 -9.89 14.39
C MET A 172 -28.51 -8.86 15.50
N SER A 173 -29.49 -9.15 16.35
CA SER A 173 -29.41 -8.68 17.73
C SER A 173 -28.28 -9.44 18.37
N HIS A 174 -27.10 -8.82 18.48
CA HIS A 174 -26.13 -9.30 19.45
C HIS A 174 -26.85 -9.52 20.77
N ALA A 175 -26.71 -10.75 21.29
CA ALA A 175 -27.56 -11.34 22.31
C ALA A 175 -27.54 -10.58 23.65
N ALA A 176 -26.71 -9.54 23.81
CA ALA A 176 -26.70 -8.69 25.00
C ALA A 176 -27.28 -7.28 24.79
N GLY A 177 -27.17 -6.66 23.59
CA GLY A 177 -27.27 -5.19 23.46
C GLY A 177 -26.23 -4.47 24.34
N GLY A 178 -26.16 -3.14 24.29
CA GLY A 178 -25.26 -2.41 25.18
C GLY A 178 -25.64 -2.61 26.65
N ASN A 179 -24.67 -2.83 27.54
CA ASN A 179 -24.96 -2.97 28.97
C ASN A 179 -25.18 -1.59 29.63
N VAL A 180 -24.56 -0.53 29.14
CA VAL A 180 -24.79 0.85 29.59
C VAL A 180 -26.07 1.41 28.99
N LEU A 181 -26.19 1.35 27.66
CA LEU A 181 -27.37 1.80 26.90
C LEU A 181 -27.73 0.76 25.85
N LYS A 182 -28.99 0.29 25.89
CA LYS A 182 -29.53 -0.79 25.07
C LYS A 182 -30.68 -0.29 24.21
N TRP A 183 -30.51 -0.25 22.90
CA TRP A 183 -31.50 0.30 21.95
C TRP A 183 -32.93 -0.16 22.21
N ARG A 184 -33.15 -1.49 22.31
CA ARG A 184 -34.50 -2.07 22.48
C ARG A 184 -35.17 -1.77 23.81
N ARG A 185 -34.39 -1.46 24.84
CA ARG A 185 -34.87 -1.31 26.23
C ARG A 185 -34.99 0.16 26.63
N ASP A 186 -34.10 0.99 26.10
CA ASP A 186 -33.87 2.35 26.59
C ASP A 186 -34.46 3.41 25.64
N PHE A 187 -34.87 2.98 24.45
CA PHE A 187 -35.59 3.80 23.49
C PHE A 187 -36.98 3.21 23.29
N ALA A 188 -38.00 4.02 23.56
CA ALA A 188 -39.38 3.74 23.20
C ALA A 188 -39.83 4.85 22.25
N PRO A 189 -40.22 4.53 21.00
CA PRO A 189 -40.87 5.51 20.14
C PRO A 189 -42.12 6.05 20.84
N THR A 190 -42.23 7.36 20.95
CA THR A 190 -43.46 8.02 21.39
C THR A 190 -44.45 8.11 20.22
N PRO A 191 -45.76 8.28 20.45
CA PRO A 191 -46.75 8.45 19.37
C PRO A 191 -46.47 9.61 18.41
N ALA A 192 -45.66 10.57 18.85
CA ALA A 192 -45.24 11.68 18.00
C ALA A 192 -44.07 11.28 17.08
N ASP A 193 -43.29 10.25 17.41
CA ASP A 193 -42.07 9.86 16.69
C ASP A 193 -42.42 9.07 15.43
N SER A 194 -41.80 9.41 14.29
CA SER A 194 -41.89 8.57 13.11
C SER A 194 -40.87 7.44 13.23
N ALA A 195 -41.30 6.34 13.85
CA ALA A 195 -40.54 5.10 13.87
C ALA A 195 -41.01 4.19 12.75
N ASP A 196 -40.08 3.76 11.89
CA ASP A 196 -40.36 2.72 10.91
C ASP A 196 -40.07 1.35 11.55
N PRO A 197 -40.83 0.29 11.17
CA PRO A 197 -40.35 -1.07 11.35
C PRO A 197 -38.92 -1.16 10.83
N ARG A 198 -38.03 -1.82 11.58
CA ARG A 198 -36.64 -1.94 11.16
C ARG A 198 -36.58 -2.58 9.78
N ASP A 199 -36.05 -1.85 8.82
CA ASP A 199 -35.81 -2.35 7.48
C ASP A 199 -34.32 -2.67 7.33
N CYS A 200 -34.02 -3.95 7.17
CA CYS A 200 -32.67 -4.42 6.92
C CYS A 200 -32.39 -4.65 5.43
N SER A 201 -33.35 -4.47 4.51
CA SER A 201 -33.12 -4.72 3.07
C SER A 201 -32.00 -3.86 2.46
N GLU A 202 -31.80 -2.64 2.96
CA GLU A 202 -30.71 -1.74 2.57
C GLU A 202 -29.43 -1.91 3.42
N ARG A 203 -29.50 -2.60 4.57
CA ARG A 203 -28.40 -2.74 5.56
C ARG A 203 -27.76 -4.13 5.58
N ASP A 204 -28.59 -5.16 5.57
CA ASP A 204 -28.21 -6.53 5.27
C ASP A 204 -27.92 -6.55 3.78
N MET A 205 -26.66 -6.31 3.44
CA MET A 205 -26.20 -6.60 2.10
C MET A 205 -26.57 -8.07 1.80
N PRO A 206 -27.21 -8.36 0.66
CA PRO A 206 -27.38 -9.74 0.22
C PRO A 206 -26.03 -10.44 0.36
N ILE A 207 -26.04 -11.59 1.04
CA ILE A 207 -24.89 -12.35 1.56
C ILE A 207 -23.92 -12.86 0.45
N LYS A 208 -23.87 -12.25 -0.75
CA LYS A 208 -23.00 -12.67 -1.85
C LYS A 208 -21.90 -11.66 -2.24
N SER A 209 -22.17 -10.39 -2.56
CA SER A 209 -21.28 -9.70 -3.53
C SER A 209 -20.67 -8.34 -3.10
N VAL A 210 -19.99 -8.22 -1.96
CA VAL A 210 -19.07 -7.05 -1.74
C VAL A 210 -17.66 -7.47 -1.34
N ASP A 211 -17.54 -8.63 -0.69
CA ASP A 211 -16.26 -9.26 -0.42
C ASP A 211 -15.91 -10.23 -1.55
N SER A 212 -15.84 -9.73 -2.79
CA SER A 212 -15.40 -10.50 -3.96
C SER A 212 -14.28 -9.80 -4.71
N ASP A 213 -13.42 -10.59 -5.34
CA ASP A 213 -12.41 -10.14 -6.29
C ASP A 213 -12.91 -10.31 -7.72
N LEU A 214 -12.63 -9.33 -8.58
CA LEU A 214 -12.97 -9.37 -10.01
C LEU A 214 -11.81 -9.95 -10.81
N HIS A 215 -12.04 -11.02 -11.56
CA HIS A 215 -11.01 -11.70 -12.36
C HIS A 215 -11.21 -11.51 -13.86
N PHE A 216 -10.18 -10.96 -14.51
CA PHE A 216 -10.11 -10.60 -15.91
C PHE A 216 -9.14 -11.53 -16.65
N SER A 217 -9.62 -12.15 -17.73
CA SER A 217 -8.84 -13.11 -18.53
C SER A 217 -8.01 -12.48 -19.65
N GLY A 218 -8.17 -11.18 -19.92
CA GLY A 218 -7.47 -10.43 -20.97
C GLY A 218 -7.85 -10.81 -22.42
N LYS A 219 -8.98 -11.48 -22.64
CA LYS A 219 -9.40 -12.01 -23.97
C LYS A 219 -10.86 -11.74 -24.32
N THR A 220 -11.46 -10.68 -23.77
CA THR A 220 -12.90 -10.46 -23.87
C THR A 220 -13.21 -9.18 -24.61
N ASN A 221 -13.88 -9.27 -25.77
CA ASN A 221 -14.42 -8.12 -26.52
C ASN A 221 -15.53 -7.33 -25.76
N THR A 222 -15.67 -7.49 -24.44
CA THR A 222 -16.77 -6.94 -23.64
C THR A 222 -16.28 -5.78 -22.80
N THR A 223 -16.71 -4.56 -23.11
CA THR A 223 -16.42 -3.33 -22.35
C THR A 223 -17.00 -3.39 -20.94
N TYR A 224 -16.19 -3.16 -19.90
CA TYR A 224 -16.67 -3.09 -18.51
C TYR A 224 -16.79 -1.64 -18.07
N SER A 225 -17.99 -1.06 -18.14
CA SER A 225 -18.24 0.33 -17.75
C SER A 225 -19.13 0.46 -16.52
N SER A 226 -18.86 1.47 -15.69
CA SER A 226 -19.78 1.88 -14.64
C SER A 226 -21.02 2.52 -15.27
N HIS A 227 -22.22 2.13 -14.85
CA HIS A 227 -23.46 2.73 -15.37
C HIS A 227 -23.69 4.20 -14.94
N LYS A 228 -22.90 4.72 -13.98
CA LYS A 228 -23.02 6.08 -13.46
C LYS A 228 -21.88 6.96 -14.00
N GLN A 229 -22.22 8.11 -14.57
CA GLN A 229 -21.24 9.14 -14.95
C GLN A 229 -20.57 9.71 -13.69
N MET A 230 -19.25 9.79 -13.70
CA MET A 230 -18.49 10.46 -12.64
C MET A 230 -18.62 11.98 -12.77
N PRO A 231 -18.61 12.71 -11.65
CA PRO A 231 -18.60 14.17 -11.66
C PRO A 231 -17.30 14.73 -12.25
N LYS A 232 -17.27 16.04 -12.44
CA LYS A 232 -16.03 16.79 -12.65
C LYS A 232 -15.13 16.64 -11.42
N LEU A 233 -13.81 16.49 -11.62
CA LEU A 233 -12.82 16.38 -10.54
C LEU A 233 -11.71 17.42 -10.72
N ASP A 234 -11.51 18.24 -9.69
CA ASP A 234 -10.39 19.19 -9.58
C ASP A 234 -9.21 18.58 -8.81
N ALA A 235 -9.47 17.52 -8.04
CA ALA A 235 -8.49 16.66 -7.42
C ALA A 235 -9.02 15.22 -7.42
N PHE A 236 -8.13 14.24 -7.28
CA PHE A 236 -8.56 12.88 -7.05
C PHE A 236 -7.52 12.02 -6.32
N THR A 237 -8.02 10.93 -5.75
CA THR A 237 -7.23 9.75 -5.41
C THR A 237 -7.85 8.53 -6.05
N ILE A 238 -7.09 7.74 -6.80
CA ILE A 238 -7.51 6.45 -7.36
C ILE A 238 -6.69 5.37 -6.64
N SER A 239 -7.35 4.43 -5.97
CA SER A 239 -6.70 3.37 -5.19
C SER A 239 -7.25 2.01 -5.55
N TRP A 240 -6.40 1.01 -5.69
CA TRP A 240 -6.81 -0.35 -6.04
C TRP A 240 -5.82 -1.40 -5.56
N TRP A 241 -6.30 -2.64 -5.51
CA TRP A 241 -5.47 -3.82 -5.34
C TRP A 241 -5.45 -4.62 -6.63
N LEU A 242 -4.24 -5.01 -7.06
CA LEU A 242 -4.02 -5.78 -8.28
C LEU A 242 -3.24 -7.05 -7.97
N LYS A 243 -3.70 -8.18 -8.52
CA LYS A 243 -2.95 -9.44 -8.57
C LYS A 243 -2.84 -9.91 -10.01
N THR A 244 -1.64 -10.08 -10.52
CA THR A 244 -1.44 -10.44 -11.93
C THR A 244 -0.23 -11.35 -12.12
N SER A 245 -0.25 -12.13 -13.19
CA SER A 245 0.88 -12.90 -13.72
C SER A 245 1.18 -12.50 -15.18
N TRP A 246 0.72 -11.31 -15.60
CA TRP A 246 0.88 -10.80 -16.96
C TRP A 246 2.36 -10.64 -17.30
N ILE A 247 2.75 -11.16 -18.45
CA ILE A 247 4.10 -11.03 -19.00
C ILE A 247 3.96 -10.29 -20.32
N PRO A 248 4.60 -9.11 -20.46
CA PRO A 248 4.50 -8.33 -21.69
C PRO A 248 5.24 -9.02 -22.84
N THR A 249 4.67 -8.96 -24.04
CA THR A 249 5.26 -9.47 -25.28
C THR A 249 6.04 -8.40 -26.05
N ALA A 250 5.84 -7.12 -25.71
CA ALA A 250 6.54 -5.98 -26.30
C ALA A 250 6.62 -4.79 -25.33
N ASP A 251 7.65 -3.95 -25.47
CA ASP A 251 7.86 -2.74 -24.66
C ASP A 251 6.71 -1.71 -24.76
N SER A 252 5.98 -1.71 -25.88
CA SER A 252 4.84 -0.82 -26.12
C SER A 252 3.50 -1.39 -25.67
N GLN A 253 3.44 -2.67 -25.26
CA GLN A 253 2.19 -3.29 -24.84
C GLN A 253 1.68 -2.63 -23.56
N LEU A 254 0.37 -2.38 -23.48
CA LEU A 254 -0.28 -1.88 -22.28
C LEU A 254 -1.12 -2.99 -21.65
N MET A 255 -1.38 -2.86 -20.36
CA MET A 255 -2.40 -3.61 -19.64
C MET A 255 -3.23 -2.58 -18.87
N ALA A 256 -4.39 -2.22 -19.42
CA ALA A 256 -5.21 -1.14 -18.90
C ALA A 256 -5.93 -1.55 -17.62
N ILE A 257 -5.82 -0.74 -16.57
CA ILE A 257 -6.48 -0.97 -15.28
C ILE A 257 -7.81 -0.22 -15.25
N ALA A 258 -7.79 1.06 -15.63
CA ALA A 258 -9.00 1.89 -15.71
C ALA A 258 -8.81 3.02 -16.74
N SER A 259 -9.90 3.40 -17.38
CA SER A 259 -9.96 4.57 -18.27
C SER A 259 -11.20 5.42 -17.99
N PHE A 260 -11.08 6.72 -18.25
CA PHE A 260 -12.13 7.70 -18.04
C PHE A 260 -12.47 8.30 -19.39
N ILE A 261 -13.69 8.08 -19.85
CA ILE A 261 -14.11 8.41 -21.21
C ILE A 261 -15.02 9.63 -21.16
N LEU A 262 -14.67 10.67 -21.91
CA LEU A 262 -15.51 11.85 -22.05
C LEU A 262 -16.86 11.45 -22.64
N VAL A 263 -17.93 11.93 -22.01
CA VAL A 263 -19.30 11.77 -22.50
C VAL A 263 -19.62 12.94 -23.45
N SER A 264 -18.81 13.08 -24.49
CA SER A 264 -18.98 14.03 -25.59
C SER A 264 -18.74 13.30 -26.91
N GLU A 265 -19.34 13.76 -28.00
CA GLU A 265 -19.02 13.22 -29.33
C GLU A 265 -17.76 13.91 -29.89
N PRO A 266 -16.68 13.18 -30.24
CA PRO A 266 -16.50 11.72 -30.15
C PRO A 266 -16.11 11.25 -28.74
N LEU A 267 -16.60 10.06 -28.34
CA LEU A 267 -16.20 9.41 -27.08
C LEU A 267 -14.69 9.17 -27.06
N GLN A 268 -13.97 9.95 -26.26
CA GLN A 268 -12.52 9.92 -26.20
C GLN A 268 -12.04 9.68 -24.77
N LYS A 269 -11.01 8.85 -24.65
CA LYS A 269 -10.27 8.64 -23.42
C LYS A 269 -9.64 9.95 -22.96
N TYR A 270 -10.00 10.41 -21.77
CA TYR A 270 -9.41 11.57 -21.11
C TYR A 270 -8.29 11.18 -20.16
N LEU A 271 -8.50 10.09 -19.40
CA LEU A 271 -7.55 9.59 -18.40
C LEU A 271 -7.37 8.08 -18.58
N LEU A 272 -6.13 7.61 -18.49
CA LEU A 272 -5.77 6.19 -18.49
C LEU A 272 -4.85 5.87 -17.33
N VAL A 273 -5.13 4.75 -16.65
CA VAL A 273 -4.20 4.07 -15.76
C VAL A 273 -3.92 2.70 -16.35
N ALA A 274 -2.66 2.40 -16.67
CA ALA A 274 -2.24 1.14 -17.25
C ALA A 274 -0.85 0.74 -16.78
N ILE A 275 -0.47 -0.53 -16.99
CA ILE A 275 0.91 -0.99 -16.85
C ILE A 275 1.48 -1.19 -18.25
N ARG A 276 2.68 -0.67 -18.50
CA ARG A 276 3.38 -0.81 -19.78
C ARG A 276 4.35 -2.00 -19.73
N GLY A 277 4.64 -2.61 -20.88
CA GLY A 277 5.52 -3.79 -20.97
C GLY A 277 6.96 -3.59 -20.50
N THR A 278 7.41 -2.33 -20.37
CA THR A 278 8.67 -1.96 -19.69
C THR A 278 8.58 -2.04 -18.16
N PHE A 279 7.49 -2.57 -17.60
CA PHE A 279 7.11 -2.52 -16.19
C PHE A 279 7.10 -1.08 -15.66
N GLU A 280 6.28 -0.24 -16.27
CA GLU A 280 6.05 1.13 -15.83
C GLU A 280 4.57 1.36 -15.59
N ILE A 281 4.21 2.05 -14.50
CA ILE A 281 2.86 2.59 -14.35
C ILE A 281 2.74 3.72 -15.38
N HIS A 282 1.84 3.51 -16.33
CA HIS A 282 1.50 4.45 -17.37
C HIS A 282 0.26 5.23 -16.95
N PHE A 283 0.42 6.54 -16.81
CA PHE A 283 -0.66 7.46 -16.53
C PHE A 283 -0.79 8.44 -17.68
N GLU A 284 -1.97 8.55 -18.26
CA GLU A 284 -2.28 9.54 -19.29
C GLU A 284 -3.42 10.42 -18.81
N MET A 285 -3.32 11.73 -19.01
CA MET A 285 -4.41 12.67 -18.75
C MET A 285 -4.38 13.82 -19.75
N ALA A 286 -5.51 14.10 -20.40
CA ALA A 286 -5.67 15.11 -21.43
C ALA A 286 -4.60 15.05 -22.53
N GLY A 287 -4.18 13.83 -22.89
CA GLY A 287 -3.14 13.57 -23.90
C GLY A 287 -1.70 13.69 -23.41
N ALA A 288 -1.45 14.20 -22.19
CA ALA A 288 -0.14 14.17 -21.57
C ALA A 288 0.11 12.82 -20.88
N GLN A 289 1.33 12.32 -21.00
CA GLN A 289 1.72 11.01 -20.48
C GLN A 289 2.78 11.14 -19.40
N SER A 290 2.62 10.34 -18.35
CA SER A 290 3.57 10.13 -17.27
C SER A 290 3.85 8.63 -17.15
N PHE A 291 5.10 8.32 -16.82
CA PHE A 291 5.56 6.95 -16.64
C PHE A 291 6.43 6.89 -15.39
N HIS A 292 6.17 5.91 -14.52
CA HIS A 292 7.04 5.63 -13.39
C HIS A 292 7.40 4.14 -13.35
N LYS A 293 8.66 3.84 -13.05
CA LYS A 293 9.16 2.46 -13.04
C LYS A 293 8.52 1.66 -11.92
N LEU A 294 8.01 0.49 -12.27
CA LEU A 294 7.53 -0.49 -11.32
C LEU A 294 8.57 -1.59 -11.14
N PRO A 295 8.69 -2.15 -9.93
CA PRO A 295 9.24 -3.49 -9.80
C PRO A 295 8.30 -4.51 -10.52
N PRO A 296 8.76 -5.75 -10.77
CA PRO A 296 7.94 -6.77 -11.41
C PRO A 296 6.79 -7.25 -10.50
N ILE A 297 5.62 -6.60 -10.60
CA ILE A 297 4.41 -6.91 -9.82
C ILE A 297 3.60 -8.11 -10.34
N ASN A 298 4.14 -8.87 -11.28
CA ASN A 298 3.50 -10.02 -11.93
C ASN A 298 3.81 -11.34 -11.19
N ASP A 299 3.89 -11.28 -9.86
CA ASP A 299 4.25 -12.39 -8.97
C ASP A 299 3.05 -13.23 -8.50
N ASP A 300 1.86 -12.97 -9.06
CA ASP A 300 0.55 -13.51 -8.66
C ASP A 300 0.22 -13.25 -7.17
N ARG A 301 0.65 -12.10 -6.64
CA ARG A 301 0.25 -11.59 -5.32
C ARG A 301 -0.50 -10.27 -5.43
N TRP A 302 -1.24 -9.98 -4.37
CA TRP A 302 -1.95 -8.73 -4.22
C TRP A 302 -0.97 -7.60 -3.90
N HIS A 303 -0.93 -6.60 -4.77
CA HIS A 303 -0.23 -5.34 -4.57
C HIS A 303 -1.24 -4.20 -4.47
N HIS A 304 -1.04 -3.32 -3.49
CA HIS A 304 -1.82 -2.10 -3.36
C HIS A 304 -1.18 -0.98 -4.18
N MET A 305 -1.98 -0.25 -4.94
CA MET A 305 -1.53 0.90 -5.71
C MET A 305 -2.45 2.09 -5.47
N ALA A 306 -1.87 3.28 -5.44
CA ALA A 306 -2.64 4.52 -5.39
C ALA A 306 -2.00 5.62 -6.23
N ILE A 307 -2.83 6.47 -6.83
CA ILE A 307 -2.43 7.70 -7.51
C ILE A 307 -3.21 8.86 -6.88
N THR A 308 -2.52 9.96 -6.57
CA THR A 308 -3.17 11.23 -6.16
C THR A 308 -2.83 12.32 -7.15
N TRP A 309 -3.75 13.25 -7.41
CA TRP A 309 -3.49 14.42 -8.24
C TRP A 309 -4.40 15.60 -7.85
N GLU A 310 -3.96 16.85 -8.07
CA GLU A 310 -4.76 18.06 -7.88
C GLU A 310 -4.43 19.14 -8.93
N THR A 311 -5.45 19.86 -9.39
CA THR A 311 -5.35 20.91 -10.42
C THR A 311 -4.49 22.10 -9.98
N PHE A 312 -4.58 22.46 -8.69
CA PHE A 312 -4.01 23.69 -8.15
C PHE A 312 -2.49 23.75 -8.26
N ASP A 313 -1.81 22.61 -8.13
CA ASP A 313 -0.34 22.51 -8.21
C ASP A 313 0.12 21.47 -9.25
N GLY A 314 -0.81 20.71 -9.85
CA GLY A 314 -0.51 19.61 -10.75
C GLY A 314 0.25 18.47 -10.06
N GLN A 315 0.26 18.40 -8.73
CA GLN A 315 1.09 17.44 -8.02
C GLN A 315 0.51 16.04 -8.18
N TRP A 316 1.19 15.23 -8.97
CA TRP A 316 0.87 13.83 -9.19
C TRP A 316 1.75 12.95 -8.31
N ASN A 317 1.17 12.08 -7.49
CA ASN A 317 1.91 11.10 -6.71
C ASN A 317 1.48 9.68 -7.03
N PHE A 318 2.43 8.75 -6.98
CA PHE A 318 2.18 7.31 -7.11
C PHE A 318 2.72 6.54 -5.92
N PHE A 319 1.93 5.57 -5.44
CA PHE A 319 2.23 4.71 -4.31
C PHE A 319 2.10 3.24 -4.69
N LEU A 320 3.01 2.42 -4.16
CA LEU A 320 2.99 0.96 -4.30
C LEU A 320 3.22 0.32 -2.93
N ASP A 321 2.30 -0.53 -2.52
CA ASP A 321 2.26 -1.23 -1.23
C ASP A 321 2.38 -0.29 -0.03
N GLY A 322 1.76 0.90 -0.16
CA GLY A 322 1.74 1.94 0.87
C GLY A 322 2.99 2.80 0.91
N VAL A 323 3.97 2.55 0.04
CA VAL A 323 5.20 3.34 -0.06
C VAL A 323 5.05 4.36 -1.18
N HIS A 324 5.35 5.64 -0.91
CA HIS A 324 5.44 6.68 -1.93
C HIS A 324 6.61 6.38 -2.87
N ARG A 325 6.35 6.35 -4.18
CA ARG A 325 7.33 5.94 -5.20
C ARG A 325 7.73 7.06 -6.14
N SER A 326 6.79 7.94 -6.44
CA SER A 326 6.99 9.00 -7.42
C SER A 326 6.18 10.22 -7.06
N SER A 327 6.75 11.39 -7.36
CA SER A 327 6.03 12.65 -7.49
C SER A 327 6.36 13.27 -8.84
N ILE A 328 5.42 14.02 -9.40
CA ILE A 328 5.65 14.94 -10.51
C ILE A 328 4.95 16.25 -10.14
N ASP A 329 5.72 17.33 -10.11
CA ASP A 329 5.19 18.68 -9.94
C ASP A 329 4.63 19.19 -11.27
N GLU A 330 3.58 20.02 -11.22
CA GLU A 330 2.98 20.70 -12.39
C GLU A 330 2.45 19.76 -13.49
N PHE A 331 2.22 18.47 -13.20
CA PHE A 331 1.63 17.56 -14.17
C PHE A 331 0.19 17.99 -14.47
N GLN A 332 -0.06 18.47 -15.68
CA GLN A 332 -1.38 18.97 -16.10
C GLN A 332 -1.94 20.04 -15.14
N PHE A 333 -1.07 20.91 -14.61
CA PHE A 333 -1.47 22.05 -13.79
C PHE A 333 -2.58 22.88 -14.47
N GLY A 334 -3.62 23.23 -13.71
CA GLY A 334 -4.76 24.02 -14.19
C GLY A 334 -5.75 23.27 -15.11
N HIS A 335 -5.51 21.99 -15.39
CA HIS A 335 -6.52 21.14 -16.03
C HIS A 335 -7.57 20.68 -15.02
N GLU A 336 -8.70 20.17 -15.51
CA GLU A 336 -9.75 19.57 -14.69
C GLU A 336 -10.14 18.26 -15.36
N VAL A 337 -10.51 17.22 -14.60
CA VAL A 337 -11.06 16.00 -15.18
C VAL A 337 -12.55 16.22 -15.45
N PRO A 338 -13.02 16.26 -16.70
CA PRO A 338 -14.43 16.50 -16.99
C PRO A 338 -15.31 15.31 -16.60
N PRO A 339 -16.63 15.50 -16.49
CA PRO A 339 -17.57 14.41 -16.24
C PRO A 339 -17.41 13.26 -17.25
N SER A 340 -17.07 12.08 -16.75
CA SER A 340 -16.60 10.96 -17.58
C SER A 340 -17.26 9.63 -17.19
N LEU A 341 -17.31 8.70 -18.13
CA LEU A 341 -17.66 7.31 -17.88
C LEU A 341 -16.42 6.55 -17.36
N LEU A 342 -16.54 5.84 -16.24
CA LEU A 342 -15.48 4.95 -15.76
C LEU A 342 -15.55 3.62 -16.50
N VAL A 343 -14.44 3.21 -17.09
CA VAL A 343 -14.26 1.89 -17.70
C VAL A 343 -13.15 1.16 -16.95
N ILE A 344 -13.40 -0.08 -16.53
CA ILE A 344 -12.45 -0.92 -15.80
C ILE A 344 -11.87 -1.96 -16.74
N GLY A 345 -10.57 -2.18 -16.61
CA GLY A 345 -9.83 -3.23 -17.30
C GLY A 345 -9.59 -3.02 -18.79
N GLN A 346 -9.81 -1.80 -19.31
CA GLN A 346 -9.68 -1.50 -20.73
C GLN A 346 -9.18 -0.07 -20.99
N ASN A 347 -8.50 0.10 -22.14
CA ASN A 347 -7.96 1.37 -22.62
C ASN A 347 -9.07 2.34 -23.10
N GLY A 348 -10.28 1.84 -23.34
CA GLY A 348 -11.49 2.65 -23.49
C GLY A 348 -11.52 3.57 -24.73
N ASN A 349 -10.74 3.27 -25.76
CA ASN A 349 -10.80 4.00 -27.01
C ASN A 349 -11.99 3.50 -27.86
N ILE A 350 -13.19 4.02 -27.60
CA ILE A 350 -14.43 3.44 -28.15
C ILE A 350 -14.55 3.62 -29.68
N ASN A 351 -13.88 4.64 -30.23
CA ASN A 351 -13.94 5.04 -31.64
C ASN A 351 -12.57 5.04 -32.36
N GLY A 352 -11.50 4.52 -31.75
CA GLY A 352 -10.17 4.37 -32.37
C GLY A 352 -10.06 3.13 -33.27
N PRO A 353 -8.94 2.93 -34.00
CA PRO A 353 -8.72 1.69 -34.74
C PRO A 353 -8.87 0.49 -33.79
N ALA A 354 -9.45 -0.59 -34.31
CA ALA A 354 -9.98 -1.75 -33.59
C ALA A 354 -9.26 -2.05 -32.27
N TYR A 355 -10.06 -2.14 -31.19
CA TYR A 355 -9.64 -2.61 -29.87
C TYR A 355 -8.64 -3.75 -30.00
N SER A 356 -7.40 -3.52 -29.55
CA SER A 356 -6.47 -4.64 -29.39
C SER A 356 -6.83 -5.34 -28.09
N SER A 357 -7.16 -6.63 -28.18
CA SER A 357 -7.28 -7.52 -27.02
C SER A 357 -6.01 -7.49 -26.15
N ASP A 358 -4.89 -7.07 -26.71
CA ASP A 358 -3.58 -7.06 -26.06
C ASP A 358 -3.44 -5.98 -24.97
N ASP A 359 -4.38 -5.04 -24.89
CA ASP A 359 -4.42 -3.92 -23.93
C ASP A 359 -5.34 -4.18 -22.70
N GLU A 360 -6.03 -5.32 -22.66
CA GLU A 360 -7.00 -5.63 -21.60
C GLU A 360 -6.32 -6.03 -20.29
N LEU A 361 -6.98 -5.74 -19.16
CA LEU A 361 -6.52 -6.23 -17.86
C LEU A 361 -6.46 -7.75 -17.84
N GLN A 362 -5.29 -8.29 -17.48
CA GLN A 362 -5.12 -9.70 -17.18
C GLN A 362 -4.74 -9.85 -15.72
N GLY A 363 -5.62 -10.46 -14.93
CA GLY A 363 -5.41 -10.63 -13.48
C GLY A 363 -6.67 -10.40 -12.67
N SER A 364 -6.50 -10.19 -11.38
CA SER A 364 -7.59 -9.95 -10.43
C SER A 364 -7.49 -8.54 -9.84
N LEU A 365 -8.63 -7.85 -9.76
CA LEU A 365 -8.77 -6.52 -9.18
C LEU A 365 -9.61 -6.61 -7.90
N SER A 366 -9.23 -5.86 -6.87
CA SER A 366 -10.01 -5.70 -5.66
C SER A 366 -9.94 -4.27 -5.14
N ARG A 367 -10.93 -3.88 -4.32
CA ARG A 367 -10.98 -2.59 -3.61
C ARG A 367 -10.64 -1.35 -4.47
N PHE A 368 -11.04 -1.35 -5.74
CA PHE A 368 -10.90 -0.19 -6.62
C PHE A 368 -11.85 0.94 -6.18
N ASN A 369 -11.29 2.05 -5.72
CA ASN A 369 -11.98 3.20 -5.15
C ASN A 369 -11.45 4.51 -5.73
N ILE A 370 -12.31 5.52 -5.84
CA ILE A 370 -11.97 6.87 -6.30
C ILE A 370 -12.52 7.90 -5.30
N TRP A 371 -11.68 8.86 -4.93
CA TRP A 371 -12.03 10.06 -4.18
C TRP A 371 -11.82 11.31 -5.05
N ASP A 372 -12.57 12.38 -4.77
CA ASP A 372 -12.45 13.71 -5.40
C ASP A 372 -11.45 14.64 -4.68
N SER A 373 -10.57 14.06 -3.86
CA SER A 373 -9.57 14.76 -3.05
C SER A 373 -8.25 13.99 -3.03
N ARG A 374 -7.15 14.68 -2.72
CA ARG A 374 -5.87 14.04 -2.40
C ARG A 374 -5.95 13.45 -0.99
N LEU A 375 -5.93 12.13 -0.88
CA LEU A 375 -5.78 11.48 0.42
C LEU A 375 -4.37 11.71 0.96
N SER A 376 -4.25 11.78 2.29
CA SER A 376 -2.94 11.87 2.94
C SER A 376 -2.12 10.57 2.76
N VAL A 377 -0.81 10.68 2.90
CA VAL A 377 0.11 9.52 2.83
C VAL A 377 -0.27 8.48 3.88
N GLU A 378 -0.66 8.92 5.08
CA GLU A 378 -1.06 8.06 6.18
C GLU A 378 -2.28 7.21 5.82
N LEU A 379 -3.26 7.80 5.14
CA LEU A 379 -4.44 7.09 4.65
C LEU A 379 -4.05 6.08 3.56
N ILE A 380 -3.13 6.41 2.65
CA ILE A 380 -2.69 5.49 1.60
C ILE A 380 -1.89 4.30 2.18
N VAL A 381 -1.03 4.55 3.16
CA VAL A 381 -0.32 3.49 3.91
C VAL A 381 -1.31 2.55 4.60
N ALA A 382 -2.38 3.11 5.14
CA ALA A 382 -3.47 2.39 5.77
C ALA A 382 -4.22 1.48 4.78
N LEU A 383 -4.62 2.03 3.62
CA LEU A 383 -5.25 1.28 2.52
C LEU A 383 -4.39 0.09 2.06
N ALA A 384 -3.06 0.20 2.14
CA ALA A 384 -2.12 -0.85 1.77
C ALA A 384 -1.92 -1.94 2.82
N LYS A 385 -2.25 -1.69 4.10
CA LYS A 385 -2.04 -2.64 5.21
C LYS A 385 -3.22 -3.57 5.41
N ASP A 386 -4.43 -3.05 5.31
CA ASP A 386 -5.66 -3.83 5.44
C ASP A 386 -6.58 -3.48 4.26
N PRO A 387 -6.83 -4.42 3.33
CA PRO A 387 -7.82 -4.24 2.26
C PRO A 387 -9.25 -4.26 2.83
N GLY A 388 -9.58 -3.22 3.61
CA GLY A 388 -10.87 -3.00 4.24
C GLY A 388 -11.92 -2.45 3.28
N HIS A 389 -13.16 -2.30 3.74
CA HIS A 389 -14.26 -1.73 2.96
C HIS A 389 -14.11 -0.20 2.85
N ASP A 390 -13.04 0.24 2.20
CA ASP A 390 -12.85 1.63 1.81
C ASP A 390 -13.92 2.01 0.79
N VAL A 391 -14.50 3.19 0.99
CA VAL A 391 -15.59 3.71 0.17
C VAL A 391 -15.11 5.02 -0.43
N GLY A 392 -14.72 4.97 -1.70
CA GLY A 392 -14.53 6.19 -2.48
C GLY A 392 -15.85 6.93 -2.64
N ASN A 393 -15.85 8.26 -2.42
CA ASN A 393 -17.04 9.10 -2.57
C ASN A 393 -17.42 9.33 -4.05
N VAL A 394 -16.45 9.26 -4.96
CA VAL A 394 -16.68 9.31 -6.42
C VAL A 394 -17.07 7.94 -6.94
N ASN A 395 -16.27 6.92 -6.63
CA ASN A 395 -16.56 5.52 -6.93
C ASN A 395 -16.11 4.64 -5.76
N SER A 396 -16.96 3.71 -5.36
CA SER A 396 -16.62 2.71 -4.36
C SER A 396 -16.49 1.31 -4.96
N TRP A 397 -15.72 0.43 -4.32
CA TRP A 397 -15.64 -0.98 -4.71
C TRP A 397 -17.03 -1.62 -4.80
N ARG A 398 -17.94 -1.24 -3.88
CA ARG A 398 -19.34 -1.69 -3.86
C ARG A 398 -20.07 -1.38 -5.16
N ASN A 399 -19.82 -0.23 -5.79
CA ASN A 399 -20.46 0.12 -7.07
C ASN A 399 -20.03 -0.82 -8.18
N LEU A 400 -18.75 -1.21 -8.21
CA LEU A 400 -18.18 -2.10 -9.22
C LEU A 400 -18.63 -3.56 -9.06
N GLN A 401 -19.20 -3.91 -7.90
CA GLN A 401 -19.78 -5.23 -7.70
C GLN A 401 -21.01 -5.48 -8.57
N SER A 402 -21.70 -4.43 -9.04
CA SER A 402 -22.83 -4.55 -9.96
C SER A 402 -22.46 -4.78 -11.43
N LEU A 403 -21.17 -4.80 -11.77
CA LEU A 403 -20.72 -5.14 -13.13
C LEU A 403 -21.26 -6.52 -13.53
N LYS A 404 -21.92 -6.60 -14.70
CA LYS A 404 -22.64 -7.80 -15.17
C LYS A 404 -21.71 -8.98 -15.51
N SER A 405 -22.34 -10.15 -15.68
CA SER A 405 -21.89 -11.57 -15.72
C SER A 405 -20.65 -12.00 -16.51
N TYR A 406 -19.82 -11.10 -17.04
CA TYR A 406 -18.68 -11.45 -17.91
C TYR A 406 -17.33 -11.44 -17.17
N VAL A 407 -17.29 -10.97 -15.92
CA VAL A 407 -16.11 -11.03 -15.06
C VAL A 407 -16.27 -12.17 -14.06
N ASN A 408 -15.29 -13.07 -13.99
CA ASN A 408 -15.30 -14.14 -13.00
C ASN A 408 -15.05 -13.55 -11.61
N ARG A 409 -15.64 -14.15 -10.57
CA ARG A 409 -15.54 -13.65 -9.20
C ARG A 409 -14.96 -14.70 -8.28
N THR A 410 -14.08 -14.26 -7.39
CA THR A 410 -13.62 -15.06 -6.26
C THR A 410 -14.31 -14.55 -5.00
N GLU A 411 -15.07 -15.43 -4.33
CA GLU A 411 -15.81 -15.15 -3.10
C GLU A 411 -15.48 -16.23 -2.04
N PRO A 412 -15.06 -15.86 -0.81
CA PRO A 412 -14.77 -14.49 -0.36
C PRO A 412 -13.49 -13.93 -1.03
N SER A 413 -13.31 -12.62 -0.93
CA SER A 413 -12.12 -11.94 -1.41
C SER A 413 -10.86 -12.54 -0.79
N THR A 414 -9.85 -12.73 -1.64
CA THR A 414 -8.52 -13.24 -1.29
C THR A 414 -7.50 -12.14 -1.07
N VAL A 415 -7.93 -10.87 -1.21
CA VAL A 415 -7.07 -9.70 -1.09
C VAL A 415 -6.41 -9.65 0.28
N VAL A 416 -5.09 -9.55 0.28
CA VAL A 416 -4.27 -9.46 1.49
C VAL A 416 -3.06 -8.60 1.19
N SER A 417 -2.55 -7.89 2.19
CA SER A 417 -1.30 -7.17 2.04
C SER A 417 -0.13 -8.12 1.81
N SER A 418 0.65 -7.83 0.77
CA SER A 418 1.97 -8.41 0.52
C SER A 418 3.08 -7.66 1.29
N ALA A 419 2.78 -6.46 1.80
CA ALA A 419 3.74 -5.61 2.48
C ALA A 419 4.37 -6.30 3.70
N GLY A 420 5.70 -6.21 3.80
CA GLY A 420 6.45 -6.68 4.97
C GLY A 420 6.75 -8.17 5.03
N LYS A 421 6.08 -9.03 4.25
CA LYS A 421 6.32 -10.49 4.26
C LYS A 421 7.73 -10.88 3.83
N SER A 422 8.41 -10.02 3.06
CA SER A 422 9.75 -10.24 2.54
C SER A 422 10.79 -9.27 3.08
N ASN A 423 10.42 -8.45 4.08
CA ASN A 423 11.30 -7.50 4.74
C ASN A 423 12.09 -8.18 5.88
N VAL A 424 12.78 -9.26 5.55
CA VAL A 424 13.67 -9.98 6.47
C VAL A 424 15.03 -10.17 5.80
N ALA A 425 16.10 -9.92 6.56
CA ALA A 425 17.46 -10.19 6.16
C ALA A 425 17.96 -11.41 6.94
N PHE A 426 18.69 -12.29 6.27
CA PHE A 426 19.38 -13.40 6.89
C PHE A 426 20.87 -13.08 6.95
N THR A 427 21.43 -13.11 8.15
CA THR A 427 22.86 -12.90 8.42
C THR A 427 23.52 -14.23 8.79
N PHE A 428 24.30 -14.79 7.88
CA PHE A 428 25.09 -16.00 8.07
C PHE A 428 26.42 -15.67 8.75
N THR A 429 26.66 -16.28 9.91
CA THR A 429 27.77 -15.91 10.80
C THR A 429 29.02 -16.77 10.63
N HIS A 430 28.89 -17.97 10.03
CA HIS A 430 29.95 -18.96 9.92
C HIS A 430 30.02 -19.52 8.50
N TRP A 431 31.23 -19.91 8.06
CA TRP A 431 31.41 -20.74 6.88
C TRP A 431 31.10 -22.19 7.26
N THR A 432 30.04 -22.78 6.70
CA THR A 432 29.66 -24.15 7.05
C THR A 432 28.82 -24.78 5.95
N LYS A 433 29.02 -26.09 5.73
CA LYS A 433 28.21 -26.91 4.84
C LYS A 433 26.73 -26.97 5.22
N ASN A 434 26.39 -26.51 6.42
CA ASN A 434 25.02 -26.48 6.89
C ASN A 434 24.25 -25.23 6.45
N ASN A 435 24.91 -24.17 5.95
CA ASN A 435 24.21 -22.97 5.46
C ASN A 435 23.56 -23.27 4.10
N TYR A 436 22.33 -23.77 4.13
CA TYR A 436 21.54 -23.98 2.92
C TYR A 436 20.04 -24.08 3.21
N ALA A 437 19.23 -23.86 2.18
CA ALA A 437 17.84 -24.30 2.13
C ALA A 437 17.60 -25.09 0.83
N LEU A 438 16.91 -26.22 0.91
CA LEU A 438 16.52 -27.03 -0.24
C LEU A 438 15.10 -26.66 -0.65
N ILE A 439 14.89 -26.36 -1.93
CA ILE A 439 13.59 -25.93 -2.44
C ILE A 439 13.28 -26.75 -3.69
N PRO A 440 12.42 -27.78 -3.57
CA PRO A 440 12.02 -28.59 -4.70
C PRO A 440 11.30 -27.75 -5.76
N TYR A 441 11.59 -28.03 -7.03
CA TYR A 441 10.95 -27.43 -8.18
C TYR A 441 10.39 -28.52 -9.09
N SER A 442 9.09 -28.48 -9.35
CA SER A 442 8.38 -29.45 -10.18
C SER A 442 7.69 -28.79 -11.38
N GLY A 443 8.13 -27.60 -11.78
CA GLY A 443 7.59 -26.88 -12.93
C GLY A 443 8.17 -27.34 -14.26
N ALA A 444 7.97 -26.53 -15.30
CA ALA A 444 8.51 -26.78 -16.64
C ALA A 444 10.02 -26.51 -16.73
N GLU A 445 10.64 -26.92 -17.84
CA GLU A 445 12.03 -26.55 -18.15
C GLU A 445 12.23 -25.03 -18.14
N ILE A 446 13.42 -24.60 -17.73
CA ILE A 446 13.75 -23.18 -17.56
C ILE A 446 14.67 -22.78 -18.73
N ALA A 447 14.14 -22.00 -19.68
CA ALA A 447 14.91 -21.50 -20.82
C ALA A 447 15.62 -20.17 -20.55
N GLN A 448 15.14 -19.41 -19.57
CA GLN A 448 15.64 -18.09 -19.23
C GLN A 448 15.41 -17.84 -17.74
N LEU A 449 16.23 -16.99 -17.14
CA LEU A 449 15.98 -16.56 -15.76
C LEU A 449 16.59 -15.19 -15.44
N THR A 450 16.07 -14.58 -14.38
CA THR A 450 16.71 -13.46 -13.68
C THR A 450 16.78 -13.78 -12.19
N VAL A 451 17.93 -13.56 -11.56
CA VAL A 451 18.13 -13.62 -10.10
C VAL A 451 18.44 -12.22 -9.61
N CYS A 452 17.75 -11.72 -8.60
CA CYS A 452 18.11 -10.47 -7.92
C CYS A 452 18.14 -10.66 -6.41
N THR A 453 19.05 -9.95 -5.72
CA THR A 453 19.14 -9.97 -4.26
C THR A 453 19.85 -8.73 -3.73
N TRP A 454 19.47 -8.31 -2.52
CA TRP A 454 20.28 -7.41 -1.70
C TRP A 454 21.27 -8.22 -0.89
N LEU A 455 22.53 -7.80 -0.85
CA LEU A 455 23.58 -8.50 -0.10
C LEU A 455 24.64 -7.56 0.45
N ASP A 456 25.16 -7.83 1.64
CA ASP A 456 26.50 -7.41 2.05
C ASP A 456 27.38 -8.65 2.04
N LEU A 457 28.50 -8.60 1.30
CA LEU A 457 29.37 -9.77 1.13
C LEU A 457 30.70 -9.56 1.83
N SER A 458 31.30 -10.67 2.25
CA SER A 458 32.71 -10.74 2.59
C SER A 458 33.26 -12.05 2.04
N TYR A 459 34.15 -11.98 1.06
CA TYR A 459 34.86 -13.15 0.52
C TYR A 459 36.37 -12.93 0.46
N THR A 460 37.11 -14.03 0.39
CA THR A 460 38.59 -14.10 0.42
C THR A 460 39.03 -15.23 -0.51
N ASP A 461 40.30 -15.29 -0.88
CA ASP A 461 40.85 -16.32 -1.78
C ASP A 461 40.53 -17.76 -1.35
N GLU A 462 40.39 -18.01 -0.05
CA GLU A 462 40.08 -19.34 0.50
C GLU A 462 38.58 -19.74 0.43
N TYR A 463 37.67 -18.78 0.24
CA TYR A 463 36.22 -18.97 0.35
C TYR A 463 35.48 -18.34 -0.83
N SER A 464 34.74 -19.19 -1.57
CA SER A 464 34.01 -18.83 -2.79
C SER A 464 32.50 -18.88 -2.55
N PRO A 465 31.88 -17.86 -1.94
CA PRO A 465 30.48 -17.94 -1.52
C PRO A 465 29.53 -18.10 -2.70
N SER A 466 28.67 -19.09 -2.61
CA SER A 466 27.54 -19.30 -3.52
C SER A 466 26.31 -18.51 -3.05
N LEU A 467 25.63 -17.87 -3.99
CA LEU A 467 24.33 -17.25 -3.75
C LEU A 467 23.21 -18.28 -3.90
N LEU A 468 23.25 -19.04 -5.00
CA LEU A 468 22.18 -19.93 -5.43
C LEU A 468 22.73 -21.01 -6.37
N SER A 469 22.22 -22.23 -6.28
CA SER A 469 22.44 -23.29 -7.26
C SER A 469 21.16 -24.07 -7.55
N TYR A 470 21.13 -24.81 -8.66
CA TYR A 470 20.03 -25.66 -9.09
C TYR A 470 20.55 -26.94 -9.75
N SER A 471 19.89 -28.06 -9.47
CA SER A 471 20.21 -29.38 -10.01
C SER A 471 18.95 -30.20 -10.23
N SER A 472 18.81 -30.83 -11.40
CA SER A 472 17.73 -31.76 -11.74
C SER A 472 18.14 -33.22 -11.57
N THR A 473 19.26 -33.64 -12.19
CA THR A 473 19.78 -35.03 -12.16
C THR A 473 21.31 -35.12 -12.24
N THR A 474 21.97 -34.07 -12.73
CA THR A 474 23.43 -33.87 -12.76
C THR A 474 23.86 -33.01 -11.56
N PRO A 475 25.17 -32.95 -11.21
CA PRO A 475 25.66 -32.19 -10.05
C PRO A 475 25.25 -30.71 -10.07
N ASN A 476 25.47 -29.97 -11.17
CA ASN A 476 25.07 -28.56 -11.30
C ASN A 476 24.52 -28.18 -12.69
N ASP A 477 23.19 -28.16 -12.80
CA ASP A 477 22.56 -27.52 -13.96
C ASP A 477 22.73 -26.00 -13.93
N LEU A 478 22.79 -25.39 -12.74
CA LEU A 478 23.06 -23.96 -12.57
C LEU A 478 23.76 -23.65 -11.24
N PHE A 479 24.70 -22.72 -11.24
CA PHE A 479 25.16 -22.07 -10.01
C PHE A 479 25.52 -20.59 -10.23
N ILE A 480 25.35 -19.77 -9.20
CA ILE A 480 25.82 -18.37 -9.15
C ILE A 480 26.66 -18.21 -7.90
N MET A 481 27.95 -17.95 -8.08
CA MET A 481 28.90 -17.85 -6.97
C MET A 481 29.96 -16.78 -7.22
N PHE A 482 30.60 -16.33 -6.15
CA PHE A 482 31.80 -15.50 -6.24
C PHE A 482 33.03 -16.39 -6.15
N HIS A 483 33.93 -16.27 -7.11
CA HIS A 483 35.14 -17.07 -7.20
C HIS A 483 36.36 -16.16 -7.32
N VAL A 484 37.41 -16.48 -6.57
CA VAL A 484 38.65 -15.69 -6.58
C VAL A 484 39.70 -16.29 -7.51
N TYR A 485 39.81 -17.61 -7.59
CA TYR A 485 40.80 -18.23 -8.46
C TYR A 485 40.39 -18.18 -9.94
N ASN A 486 41.31 -17.72 -10.81
CA ASN A 486 41.27 -17.63 -12.27
C ASN A 486 40.34 -16.60 -12.94
N ILE A 487 39.29 -16.10 -12.26
CA ILE A 487 38.30 -15.19 -12.87
C ILE A 487 37.91 -14.00 -12.00
N ASP A 488 38.58 -13.79 -10.85
CA ASP A 488 38.39 -12.67 -9.90
C ASP A 488 37.02 -12.01 -10.05
N GLY A 489 35.96 -12.61 -9.49
CA GLY A 489 34.62 -12.03 -9.59
C GLY A 489 33.44 -12.99 -9.54
N LEU A 490 32.33 -12.52 -10.12
CA LEU A 490 31.07 -13.27 -10.20
C LEU A 490 31.14 -14.33 -11.29
N VAL A 491 30.61 -15.52 -11.00
CA VAL A 491 30.60 -16.67 -11.90
C VAL A 491 29.19 -17.22 -11.98
N MET A 492 28.76 -17.53 -13.20
CA MET A 492 27.53 -18.27 -13.43
C MET A 492 27.86 -19.57 -14.16
N GLY A 493 27.54 -20.70 -13.56
CA GLY A 493 27.58 -22.01 -14.23
C GLY A 493 26.23 -22.31 -14.86
N ILE A 494 26.21 -22.80 -16.10
CA ILE A 494 25.00 -23.28 -16.81
C ILE A 494 25.36 -24.63 -17.43
N ASN A 495 24.57 -25.66 -17.15
CA ASN A 495 24.77 -27.04 -17.62
C ASN A 495 26.22 -27.52 -17.42
N ASP A 496 26.72 -27.43 -16.18
CA ASP A 496 28.09 -27.74 -15.76
C ASP A 496 29.22 -26.92 -16.45
N GLN A 497 28.89 -25.86 -17.21
CA GLN A 497 29.88 -24.97 -17.83
C GLN A 497 30.00 -23.62 -17.09
N PRO A 498 31.17 -23.29 -16.49
CA PRO A 498 31.35 -22.04 -15.77
C PRO A 498 31.64 -20.85 -16.70
N TYR A 499 30.94 -19.74 -16.49
CA TYR A 499 31.16 -18.47 -17.17
C TYR A 499 31.51 -17.37 -16.17
N GLY A 500 32.77 -16.91 -16.19
CA GLY A 500 33.18 -15.74 -15.42
C GLY A 500 32.59 -14.45 -15.98
N LEU A 501 32.04 -13.60 -15.11
CA LEU A 501 31.42 -12.31 -15.43
C LEU A 501 32.24 -11.11 -14.91
N GLY A 502 33.42 -11.37 -14.33
CA GLY A 502 34.34 -10.36 -13.80
C GLY A 502 33.95 -9.86 -12.40
N SER A 503 34.81 -9.03 -11.81
CA SER A 503 34.61 -8.43 -10.48
C SER A 503 34.23 -6.95 -10.56
N ASP A 504 33.56 -6.49 -9.51
CA ASP A 504 33.50 -5.08 -9.15
C ASP A 504 33.90 -4.95 -7.68
N SER A 505 34.95 -4.16 -7.41
CA SER A 505 35.46 -3.90 -6.06
C SER A 505 34.37 -3.37 -5.11
N ALA A 506 33.30 -2.78 -5.63
CA ALA A 506 32.18 -2.27 -4.86
C ALA A 506 31.30 -3.37 -4.24
N VAL A 507 31.48 -4.65 -4.61
CA VAL A 507 30.72 -5.78 -4.06
C VAL A 507 31.31 -6.33 -2.76
N ASN A 508 32.64 -6.26 -2.57
CA ASN A 508 33.35 -6.81 -1.40
C ASN A 508 33.73 -5.73 -0.36
N ASN A 509 32.87 -4.74 -0.12
CA ASN A 509 33.15 -3.63 0.80
C ASN A 509 32.29 -3.64 2.08
N LYS A 510 31.60 -4.75 2.37
CA LYS A 510 30.76 -4.93 3.58
C LYS A 510 29.62 -3.91 3.71
N LEU A 511 29.14 -3.40 2.58
CA LEU A 511 27.95 -2.55 2.51
C LEU A 511 26.87 -3.27 1.71
N TRP A 512 25.59 -3.00 2.02
CA TRP A 512 24.47 -3.52 1.25
C TRP A 512 24.56 -3.06 -0.21
N ARG A 513 24.41 -4.02 -1.11
CA ARG A 513 24.37 -3.82 -2.56
C ARG A 513 23.22 -4.58 -3.17
N HIS A 514 22.63 -4.03 -4.22
CA HIS A 514 21.67 -4.74 -5.05
C HIS A 514 22.35 -5.35 -6.27
N LEU A 515 22.28 -6.66 -6.38
CA LEU A 515 22.86 -7.44 -7.47
C LEU A 515 21.76 -8.16 -8.24
N CYS A 516 21.85 -8.13 -9.58
CA CYS A 516 21.05 -9.00 -10.45
C CYS A 516 21.92 -9.73 -11.46
N VAL A 517 21.54 -10.96 -11.80
CA VAL A 517 22.10 -11.76 -12.91
C VAL A 517 20.95 -12.22 -13.78
N ARG A 518 21.06 -12.09 -15.09
CA ARG A 518 20.10 -12.65 -16.04
C ARG A 518 20.79 -13.60 -17.01
N TRP A 519 20.05 -14.62 -17.43
CA TRP A 519 20.44 -15.55 -18.47
C TRP A 519 19.30 -15.73 -19.46
N ASN A 520 19.64 -15.65 -20.74
CA ASN A 520 18.76 -15.95 -21.85
C ASN A 520 19.33 -17.13 -22.64
N GLY A 521 18.82 -18.34 -22.40
CA GLY A 521 19.26 -19.55 -23.07
C GLY A 521 18.89 -19.60 -24.55
N ASP A 522 17.85 -18.89 -24.97
CA ASP A 522 17.48 -18.78 -26.40
C ASP A 522 18.51 -17.99 -27.20
N LEU A 523 18.98 -16.88 -26.63
CA LEU A 523 19.93 -15.97 -27.30
C LEU A 523 21.40 -16.33 -27.02
N GLY A 524 21.68 -17.09 -25.96
CA GLY A 524 23.05 -17.38 -25.53
C GLY A 524 23.68 -16.20 -24.80
N GLU A 525 22.90 -15.54 -23.93
CA GLU A 525 23.33 -14.29 -23.28
C GLU A 525 23.28 -14.40 -21.75
N VAL A 526 24.29 -13.85 -21.09
CA VAL A 526 24.31 -13.61 -19.63
C VAL A 526 24.75 -12.18 -19.38
N ASN A 527 24.05 -11.47 -18.51
CA ASN A 527 24.45 -10.14 -18.04
C ASN A 527 24.35 -10.10 -16.52
N TRP A 528 25.20 -9.29 -15.89
CA TRP A 528 25.04 -8.97 -14.47
C TRP A 528 25.06 -7.47 -14.22
N TYR A 529 24.32 -7.09 -13.18
CA TYR A 529 24.02 -5.72 -12.81
C TYR A 529 24.35 -5.51 -11.35
N LEU A 530 24.89 -4.33 -11.05
CA LEU A 530 25.11 -3.85 -9.69
C LEU A 530 24.48 -2.47 -9.59
N GLU A 531 23.52 -2.33 -8.66
CA GLU A 531 22.65 -1.15 -8.50
C GLU A 531 21.85 -0.80 -9.77
N GLY A 532 21.39 -1.82 -10.48
CA GLY A 532 20.63 -1.66 -11.73
C GLY A 532 21.47 -1.14 -12.91
N VAL A 533 22.79 -1.05 -12.77
CA VAL A 533 23.74 -0.69 -13.84
C VAL A 533 24.46 -1.96 -14.30
N GLU A 534 24.44 -2.22 -15.61
CA GLU A 534 25.13 -3.36 -16.21
C GLU A 534 26.64 -3.23 -15.98
N ARG A 535 27.26 -4.33 -15.52
CA ARG A 535 28.70 -4.36 -15.26
C ARG A 535 29.45 -5.16 -16.29
N ASN A 536 28.88 -6.29 -16.70
CA ASN A 536 29.47 -7.13 -17.74
C ASN A 536 28.40 -8.00 -18.39
N SER A 537 28.71 -8.47 -19.60
CA SER A 537 27.87 -9.41 -20.34
C SER A 537 28.68 -10.33 -21.23
N LYS A 538 28.09 -11.50 -21.52
CA LYS A 538 28.54 -12.48 -22.50
C LYS A 538 27.37 -12.78 -23.42
N THR A 539 27.60 -12.75 -24.73
CA THR A 539 26.55 -12.90 -25.76
C THR A 539 26.86 -14.00 -26.78
N ASP A 540 27.94 -14.74 -26.54
CA ASP A 540 28.49 -15.80 -27.39
C ASP A 540 28.31 -17.20 -26.78
N LEU A 541 27.41 -17.34 -25.81
CA LEU A 541 27.14 -18.63 -25.18
C LEU A 541 26.33 -19.54 -26.14
N PRO A 542 26.35 -20.86 -25.92
CA PRO A 542 25.50 -21.78 -26.67
C PRO A 542 24.03 -21.34 -26.63
N LYS A 543 23.38 -21.29 -27.80
CA LYS A 543 21.97 -20.93 -27.95
C LYS A 543 21.07 -22.14 -27.77
N LYS A 544 19.79 -21.88 -27.53
CA LYS A 544 18.75 -22.91 -27.30
C LYS A 544 19.09 -23.85 -26.14
N GLN A 545 19.72 -23.30 -25.11
CA GLN A 545 19.99 -23.98 -23.86
C GLN A 545 18.76 -23.90 -22.94
N THR A 546 18.48 -24.98 -22.23
CA THR A 546 17.46 -25.05 -21.17
C THR A 546 18.03 -25.75 -19.95
N LEU A 547 17.48 -25.46 -18.77
CA LEU A 547 17.70 -26.25 -17.55
C LEU A 547 16.55 -27.25 -17.42
N THR A 548 16.91 -28.52 -17.23
CA THR A 548 15.93 -29.61 -17.08
C THR A 548 15.15 -29.47 -15.77
N ALA A 549 13.91 -29.93 -15.76
CA ALA A 549 13.04 -30.02 -14.59
C ALA A 549 12.38 -31.42 -14.52
N PRO A 550 11.98 -31.92 -13.35
CA PRO A 550 12.04 -31.31 -12.01
C PRO A 550 13.47 -31.26 -11.44
N GLY A 551 13.68 -30.43 -10.40
CA GLY A 551 14.97 -30.31 -9.73
C GLY A 551 14.89 -29.66 -8.35
N ILE A 552 16.03 -29.29 -7.77
CA ILE A 552 16.15 -28.71 -6.43
C ILE A 552 17.00 -27.44 -6.52
N TRP A 553 16.41 -26.32 -6.09
CA TRP A 553 17.16 -25.10 -5.81
C TRP A 553 17.82 -25.21 -4.44
N VAL A 554 19.08 -24.79 -4.37
CA VAL A 554 19.83 -24.67 -3.13
C VAL A 554 20.24 -23.22 -2.93
N PHE A 555 19.73 -22.66 -1.84
CA PHE A 555 20.04 -21.32 -1.40
C PHE A 555 21.35 -21.30 -0.61
N THR A 556 22.23 -20.32 -0.83
CA THR A 556 23.47 -20.04 -0.05
C THR A 556 24.54 -21.14 -0.02
N ASN A 557 24.44 -22.12 -0.91
CA ASN A 557 25.46 -23.14 -1.10
C ASN A 557 25.44 -23.63 -2.55
N GLU A 558 26.52 -24.27 -2.96
CA GLU A 558 26.67 -24.88 -4.27
C GLU A 558 26.53 -26.40 -4.16
N GLN A 559 26.01 -27.04 -5.21
CA GLN A 559 25.67 -28.46 -5.21
C GLN A 559 26.76 -29.30 -5.89
N ASP A 560 27.67 -29.89 -5.12
CA ASP A 560 28.60 -30.89 -5.69
C ASP A 560 27.89 -32.22 -6.05
N SER A 561 26.60 -32.37 -5.70
CA SER A 561 25.71 -33.48 -6.10
C SER A 561 24.23 -33.06 -6.01
N HIS A 562 23.33 -33.78 -6.68
CA HIS A 562 21.90 -33.48 -6.65
C HIS A 562 21.35 -33.40 -5.20
N GLY A 563 20.96 -32.21 -4.78
CA GLY A 563 20.43 -31.91 -3.43
C GLY A 563 21.47 -32.01 -2.29
N GLY A 564 22.77 -32.09 -2.59
CA GLY A 564 23.80 -32.36 -1.59
C GLY A 564 25.22 -31.99 -2.00
N GLY A 565 26.22 -32.56 -1.32
CA GLY A 565 27.63 -32.30 -1.60
C GLY A 565 28.20 -31.00 -0.99
N PHE A 566 27.40 -30.26 -0.20
CA PHE A 566 27.74 -28.93 0.30
C PHE A 566 29.12 -28.82 0.99
N SER A 567 29.84 -27.74 0.66
CA SER A 567 31.11 -27.38 1.28
C SER A 567 30.99 -26.12 2.14
N GLY A 568 31.70 -26.10 3.27
CA GLY A 568 31.86 -24.85 4.04
C GLY A 568 32.57 -23.75 3.25
N LYS A 569 33.46 -24.11 2.32
CA LYS A 569 34.20 -23.15 1.49
C LYS A 569 33.34 -22.47 0.42
N GLN A 570 32.22 -23.09 0.04
CA GLN A 570 31.26 -22.56 -0.95
C GLN A 570 30.00 -21.97 -0.30
N SER A 571 29.86 -22.07 1.01
CA SER A 571 28.71 -21.52 1.74
C SER A 571 28.70 -20.00 1.72
N PHE A 572 27.52 -19.37 1.74
CA PHE A 572 27.42 -17.92 1.93
C PHE A 572 27.74 -17.52 3.38
N LYS A 573 28.36 -16.35 3.55
CA LYS A 573 28.58 -15.69 4.84
C LYS A 573 28.35 -14.19 4.68
N LYS A 574 27.84 -13.55 5.74
CA LYS A 574 27.28 -12.18 5.81
C LYS A 574 25.78 -12.16 5.54
N SER A 575 25.25 -11.03 5.12
CA SER A 575 23.82 -10.76 5.12
C SER A 575 23.29 -10.70 3.70
N LEU A 576 22.10 -11.25 3.50
CA LEU A 576 21.36 -11.07 2.28
C LEU A 576 19.87 -10.92 2.57
N ALA A 577 19.14 -10.33 1.64
CA ALA A 577 17.70 -10.14 1.71
C ALA A 577 17.11 -10.12 0.29
N GLN A 578 15.80 -10.35 0.21
CA GLN A 578 15.01 -10.23 -1.02
C GLN A 578 15.61 -11.01 -2.21
N MET A 579 16.14 -12.21 -1.97
CA MET A 579 16.61 -13.08 -3.04
C MET A 579 15.41 -13.68 -3.78
N ASN A 580 15.28 -13.32 -5.06
CA ASN A 580 14.15 -13.72 -5.89
C ASN A 580 14.64 -14.20 -7.26
N VAL A 581 13.93 -15.18 -7.83
CA VAL A 581 14.23 -15.73 -9.16
C VAL A 581 12.98 -15.70 -10.03
N TRP A 582 13.12 -15.18 -11.24
CA TRP A 582 12.12 -15.17 -12.29
C TRP A 582 12.53 -16.13 -13.41
N ASN A 583 11.58 -16.83 -14.02
CA ASN A 583 11.83 -17.72 -15.19
C ASN A 583 11.84 -16.98 -16.54
N TYR A 584 12.10 -15.67 -16.52
CA TYR A 584 12.20 -14.80 -17.69
C TYR A 584 13.24 -13.70 -17.44
N VAL A 585 13.66 -13.04 -18.51
CA VAL A 585 14.56 -11.90 -18.43
C VAL A 585 13.79 -10.65 -17.99
N LEU A 586 14.15 -10.08 -16.84
CA LEU A 586 13.61 -8.78 -16.41
C LEU A 586 14.15 -7.66 -17.30
N PRO A 587 13.30 -6.69 -17.69
CA PRO A 587 13.77 -5.44 -18.28
C PRO A 587 14.72 -4.68 -17.35
N VAL A 588 15.66 -3.94 -17.93
CA VAL A 588 16.67 -3.17 -17.15
C VAL A 588 16.00 -2.15 -16.23
N GLN A 589 14.85 -1.60 -16.63
CA GLN A 589 14.06 -0.65 -15.87
C GLN A 589 13.50 -1.28 -14.59
N ALA A 590 13.02 -2.52 -14.66
CA ALA A 590 12.53 -3.29 -13.51
C ALA A 590 13.68 -3.58 -12.53
N MET A 591 14.86 -3.98 -13.03
CA MET A 591 16.04 -4.22 -12.18
C MET A 591 16.55 -2.93 -11.51
N LYS A 592 16.48 -1.78 -12.21
CA LYS A 592 16.76 -0.47 -11.61
C LYS A 592 15.76 -0.14 -10.51
N ALA A 593 14.47 -0.39 -10.72
CA ALA A 593 13.44 -0.19 -9.70
C ALA A 593 13.71 -1.02 -8.43
N LEU A 594 14.09 -2.30 -8.59
CA LEU A 594 14.49 -3.16 -7.48
C LEU A 594 15.72 -2.60 -6.72
N ALA A 595 16.68 -2.01 -7.43
CA ALA A 595 17.88 -1.38 -6.84
C ALA A 595 17.60 -0.09 -6.06
N TYR A 596 16.53 0.66 -6.41
CA TYR A 596 16.14 1.85 -5.63
C TYR A 596 15.41 1.49 -4.32
N GLY A 597 15.08 0.21 -4.12
CA GLY A 597 14.65 -0.36 -2.85
C GLY A 597 13.15 -0.31 -2.55
N GLY A 598 12.79 -0.87 -1.39
CA GLY A 598 11.49 -0.68 -0.75
C GLY A 598 10.33 -1.56 -1.25
N THR A 599 10.53 -2.59 -2.08
CA THR A 599 9.43 -3.37 -2.67
C THR A 599 9.34 -4.78 -2.08
N SER A 600 8.13 -5.23 -1.72
CA SER A 600 7.84 -6.63 -1.36
C SER A 600 7.54 -7.46 -2.61
N VAL A 601 8.44 -7.40 -3.58
CA VAL A 601 8.26 -8.02 -4.89
C VAL A 601 9.03 -9.32 -4.97
N GLU A 602 8.37 -10.34 -5.50
CA GLU A 602 8.84 -11.72 -5.42
C GLU A 602 9.03 -12.33 -6.80
N GLY A 603 9.89 -13.34 -6.87
CA GLY A 603 10.06 -14.15 -8.06
C GLY A 603 8.84 -15.03 -8.33
N ASN A 604 8.63 -15.43 -9.60
CA ASN A 604 7.66 -16.48 -9.91
C ASN A 604 8.25 -17.89 -9.83
N LEU A 605 9.59 -18.02 -9.87
CA LEU A 605 10.30 -19.30 -9.81
C LEU A 605 10.84 -19.60 -8.40
N PHE A 606 11.38 -18.57 -7.72
CA PHE A 606 11.86 -18.63 -6.35
C PHE A 606 11.46 -17.35 -5.62
N ARG A 607 10.90 -17.51 -4.42
CA ARG A 607 10.32 -16.43 -3.61
C ARG A 607 11.04 -16.29 -2.27
N TRP A 608 11.52 -15.09 -1.96
CA TRP A 608 12.16 -14.80 -0.68
C TRP A 608 11.26 -15.07 0.52
N SER A 609 9.98 -14.72 0.40
CA SER A 609 8.98 -14.95 1.44
C SER A 609 8.67 -16.43 1.70
N ASP A 610 8.81 -17.31 0.70
CA ASP A 610 8.61 -18.74 0.92
C ASP A 610 9.77 -19.31 1.76
N ILE A 611 10.98 -18.79 1.57
CA ILE A 611 12.14 -19.10 2.41
C ILE A 611 11.87 -18.72 3.87
N ILE A 612 11.33 -17.52 4.09
CA ILE A 612 11.03 -17.04 5.45
C ILE A 612 9.92 -17.88 6.10
N ALA A 613 8.86 -18.20 5.36
CA ALA A 613 7.65 -18.80 5.92
C ALA A 613 7.76 -20.33 6.09
N ASN A 614 8.37 -21.02 5.13
CA ASN A 614 8.21 -22.47 4.96
C ASN A 614 9.54 -23.24 4.89
N TYR A 615 10.60 -22.62 4.38
CA TYR A 615 11.89 -23.31 4.21
C TYR A 615 12.87 -22.89 5.29
N ASN A 616 12.84 -23.58 6.44
CA ASN A 616 13.78 -23.34 7.54
C ASN A 616 15.23 -23.55 7.05
N PRO A 617 16.03 -22.48 6.84
CA PRO A 617 17.40 -22.63 6.40
C PRO A 617 18.16 -23.41 7.47
N LYS A 618 18.95 -24.39 7.06
CA LYS A 618 19.90 -25.01 7.97
C LYS A 618 21.09 -24.07 8.16
N GLY A 619 21.76 -24.17 9.30
CA GLY A 619 23.02 -23.46 9.55
C GLY A 619 22.94 -22.38 10.65
N TYR A 620 23.98 -21.56 10.72
CA TYR A 620 24.15 -20.53 11.75
C TYR A 620 23.84 -19.14 11.20
N PHE A 621 22.56 -18.78 11.20
CA PHE A 621 22.10 -17.47 10.75
C PHE A 621 21.22 -16.76 11.78
N VAL A 622 21.14 -15.43 11.63
CA VAL A 622 20.22 -14.56 12.38
C VAL A 622 19.27 -13.91 11.38
N ALA A 623 17.97 -14.05 11.63
CA ALA A 623 16.94 -13.31 10.91
C ALA A 623 16.68 -11.97 11.62
N SER A 624 16.71 -10.88 10.87
CA SER A 624 16.39 -9.54 11.37
C SER A 624 15.47 -8.80 10.40
N PRO A 625 14.64 -7.85 10.87
CA PRO A 625 13.90 -6.97 9.97
C PRO A 625 14.85 -6.32 8.96
N PHE A 626 14.47 -6.39 7.68
CA PHE A 626 15.17 -5.72 6.60
C PHE A 626 14.40 -4.49 6.18
N HIS A 627 14.94 -3.34 6.55
CA HIS A 627 14.49 -2.06 6.05
C HIS A 627 15.59 -1.53 5.15
N LEU A 628 15.31 -1.44 3.86
CA LEU A 628 16.10 -0.64 2.94
C LEU A 628 15.89 0.83 3.27
N TYR A 629 16.56 1.29 4.33
CA TYR A 629 16.97 2.66 4.38
C TYR A 629 18.02 2.81 3.28
N MET A 630 17.83 3.73 2.33
CA MET A 630 18.94 4.13 1.46
C MET A 630 20.14 4.37 2.37
N PRO A 631 21.27 3.65 2.20
CA PRO A 631 22.37 3.76 3.13
C PRO A 631 22.75 5.23 3.24
N ASP A 632 22.85 5.76 4.45
CA ASP A 632 23.22 7.16 4.68
C ASP A 632 24.44 7.57 3.86
N GLY A 633 25.35 6.64 3.53
CA GLY A 633 26.49 6.89 2.64
C GLY A 633 26.18 7.14 1.16
N VAL A 634 25.14 6.53 0.58
CA VAL A 634 24.71 6.78 -0.82
C VAL A 634 23.96 8.11 -0.89
N VAL A 635 23.10 8.33 0.10
CA VAL A 635 22.40 9.59 0.32
C VAL A 635 23.41 10.72 0.56
N GLN A 636 24.40 10.52 1.42
CA GLN A 636 25.46 11.49 1.71
C GLN A 636 26.33 11.73 0.48
N LYS A 637 26.70 10.70 -0.28
CA LYS A 637 27.49 10.88 -1.51
C LYS A 637 26.73 11.68 -2.57
N LYS A 638 25.44 11.40 -2.81
CA LYS A 638 24.62 12.21 -3.73
C LYS A 638 24.39 13.64 -3.19
N ARG A 639 24.30 13.82 -1.87
CA ARG A 639 24.26 15.15 -1.20
C ARG A 639 25.56 15.93 -1.40
N ASP A 640 26.71 15.27 -1.23
CA ASP A 640 28.04 15.85 -1.39
C ASP A 640 28.31 16.21 -2.85
N GLU A 641 27.90 15.36 -3.80
CA GLU A 641 27.94 15.62 -5.24
C GLU A 641 27.04 16.81 -5.64
N TYR A 642 25.83 16.88 -5.08
CA TYR A 642 24.91 18.01 -5.29
C TYR A 642 25.48 19.33 -4.78
N CYS A 643 26.15 19.34 -3.62
CA CYS A 643 26.73 20.55 -3.05
C CYS A 643 28.14 20.90 -3.57
N ASN A 644 28.75 20.08 -4.42
CA ASN A 644 30.10 20.32 -4.96
C ASN A 644 30.14 21.25 -6.18
N GLN A 645 29.03 21.87 -6.58
CA GLN A 645 28.95 22.67 -7.81
C GLN A 645 29.32 24.15 -7.63
N SER A 646 29.99 24.56 -6.54
CA SER A 646 30.43 25.95 -6.31
C SER A 646 31.60 26.03 -5.33
N SER A 647 32.29 27.17 -5.26
CA SER A 647 33.34 27.43 -4.25
C SER A 647 32.74 28.02 -2.97
N CYS A 648 32.91 27.33 -1.84
CA CYS A 648 32.61 27.87 -0.51
C CYS A 648 33.87 28.58 0.02
N PRO A 649 33.81 29.88 0.38
CA PRO A 649 35.00 30.64 0.80
C PRO A 649 35.68 30.14 2.07
N ALA A 650 35.01 29.31 2.90
CA ALA A 650 35.47 28.94 4.23
C ALA A 650 35.21 27.47 4.62
N GLY A 651 35.22 26.52 3.66
CA GLY A 651 35.24 25.08 3.98
C GLY A 651 34.26 24.22 3.18
N THR A 652 33.87 23.07 3.76
CA THR A 652 33.02 22.05 3.14
C THR A 652 31.55 22.50 3.12
N PHE A 653 30.85 22.24 2.01
CA PHE A 653 29.39 22.35 1.99
C PHE A 653 28.74 21.22 2.79
N TYR A 654 27.63 21.51 3.46
CA TYR A 654 26.74 20.49 4.01
C TYR A 654 25.32 20.70 3.52
N ALA A 655 24.69 19.62 3.06
CA ALA A 655 23.28 19.62 2.68
C ALA A 655 22.41 19.56 3.93
N ARG A 656 21.43 20.47 4.05
CA ARG A 656 20.43 20.46 5.12
C ARG A 656 19.05 20.79 4.55
N ILE A 657 18.02 20.25 5.17
CA ILE A 657 16.63 20.57 4.87
C ILE A 657 16.33 21.99 5.34
N GLY A 658 15.86 22.84 4.43
CA GLY A 658 15.50 24.23 4.70
C GLY A 658 14.15 24.62 4.08
N PRO A 659 13.53 25.71 4.56
CA PRO A 659 12.22 26.16 4.09
C PRO A 659 12.27 26.61 2.62
N ARG A 660 11.28 26.19 1.82
CA ARG A 660 11.04 26.63 0.44
C ARG A 660 10.31 27.98 0.48
N ARG A 661 11.07 29.08 0.45
CA ARG A 661 10.57 30.44 0.73
C ARG A 661 9.63 31.06 -0.33
N ASN A 662 9.48 30.45 -1.50
CA ASN A 662 8.79 31.06 -2.64
C ASN A 662 7.55 30.28 -3.15
N PHE A 663 7.02 29.31 -2.39
CA PHE A 663 5.80 28.58 -2.75
C PHE A 663 4.81 28.55 -1.57
N HIS A 664 3.52 28.50 -1.89
CA HIS A 664 2.44 28.26 -0.93
C HIS A 664 1.67 26.99 -1.33
N PRO A 665 1.52 26.01 -0.42
CA PRO A 665 1.97 26.03 0.98
C PRO A 665 3.50 25.92 1.11
N PRO A 666 4.08 26.41 2.22
CA PRO A 666 5.52 26.34 2.47
C PRO A 666 5.97 24.88 2.60
N GLY A 667 6.81 24.43 1.66
CA GLY A 667 7.45 23.12 1.69
C GLY A 667 8.86 23.13 2.28
N ILE A 668 9.44 21.95 2.43
CA ILE A 668 10.86 21.76 2.78
C ILE A 668 11.63 21.29 1.55
N GLN A 669 12.85 21.78 1.36
CA GLN A 669 13.74 21.35 0.26
C GLN A 669 15.19 21.25 0.75
N TRP A 670 15.99 20.42 0.09
CA TRP A 670 17.43 20.36 0.34
C TRP A 670 18.12 21.66 -0.09
N ARG A 671 19.02 22.18 0.77
CA ARG A 671 19.84 23.36 0.51
C ARG A 671 21.28 23.11 0.98
N CYS A 672 22.25 23.70 0.28
CA CYS A 672 23.66 23.63 0.64
C CYS A 672 24.06 24.83 1.51
N TYR A 673 24.73 24.57 2.63
CA TYR A 673 25.18 25.59 3.57
C TYR A 673 26.71 25.56 3.71
N CYS A 674 27.32 26.74 3.87
CA CYS A 674 28.76 26.90 4.19
C CYS A 674 28.96 26.86 5.72
N LYS A 675 30.07 26.24 6.17
CA LYS A 675 30.36 25.94 7.58
C LYS A 675 30.38 27.16 8.53
N ASP A 676 30.58 28.38 8.02
CA ASP A 676 30.80 29.57 8.87
C ASP A 676 29.69 30.65 8.84
N ASN A 677 28.53 30.41 8.21
CA ASN A 677 27.40 31.36 8.24
C ASN A 677 26.22 30.88 9.12
N VAL A 678 26.52 30.29 10.28
CA VAL A 678 25.49 29.81 11.22
C VAL A 678 24.80 30.97 11.97
N VAL A 679 25.21 32.23 11.77
CA VAL A 679 24.59 33.40 12.43
C VAL A 679 24.36 34.55 11.45
N SER A 680 23.50 34.37 10.46
CA SER A 680 22.54 35.39 10.00
C SER A 680 21.92 34.97 8.67
N ASP A 681 20.60 35.10 8.60
CA ASP A 681 19.75 34.71 7.46
C ASP A 681 19.88 35.66 6.24
N LYS A 682 21.05 36.28 6.03
CA LYS A 682 21.21 37.41 5.08
C LYS A 682 22.30 37.24 4.02
N SER A 683 23.03 36.13 3.98
CA SER A 683 24.00 35.88 2.90
C SER A 683 23.76 34.54 2.22
N VAL A 684 22.65 34.44 1.48
CA VAL A 684 22.41 33.34 0.54
C VAL A 684 22.78 33.84 -0.85
N LYS A 685 23.87 33.32 -1.42
CA LYS A 685 24.07 33.36 -2.87
C LYS A 685 23.24 32.23 -3.48
N VAL A 686 22.19 32.58 -4.21
CA VAL A 686 21.42 31.64 -5.03
C VAL A 686 22.24 31.35 -6.28
N VAL A 687 22.75 30.14 -6.40
CA VAL A 687 23.22 29.62 -7.70
C VAL A 687 22.02 28.90 -8.31
N SER A 688 21.21 29.62 -9.08
CA SER A 688 20.15 29.03 -9.88
C SER A 688 20.75 28.44 -11.15
N GLY A 689 21.06 27.15 -11.11
CA GLY A 689 21.37 26.36 -12.31
C GLY A 689 20.19 25.44 -12.62
N TYR A 690 19.48 25.70 -13.72
CA TYR A 690 18.52 24.75 -14.29
C TYR A 690 19.29 23.51 -14.76
N TYR A 691 19.22 22.42 -13.98
CA TYR A 691 19.56 21.09 -14.49
C TYR A 691 18.43 20.12 -14.14
N ASN A 692 17.82 19.65 -15.23
CA ASN A 692 16.77 18.66 -15.28
C ASN A 692 17.39 17.26 -15.06
N THR A 693 17.52 16.82 -13.81
CA THR A 693 17.78 15.40 -13.51
C THR A 693 16.85 14.93 -12.39
N ARG A 694 15.90 14.08 -12.79
CA ARG A 694 14.84 13.39 -12.03
C ARG A 694 15.33 12.47 -10.88
N GLU A 695 16.47 12.73 -10.23
CA GLU A 695 17.06 11.83 -9.21
C GLU A 695 17.33 12.48 -7.85
N THR A 696 17.15 13.79 -7.67
CA THR A 696 17.46 14.48 -6.40
C THR A 696 16.26 14.79 -5.50
N GLU A 697 15.02 14.64 -5.97
CA GLU A 697 13.81 14.87 -5.16
C GLU A 697 13.43 13.69 -4.25
N LEU A 698 13.97 12.49 -4.51
CA LEU A 698 13.76 11.27 -3.71
C LEU A 698 14.39 11.29 -2.30
N LEU A 699 15.08 12.37 -1.93
CA LEU A 699 15.80 12.48 -0.65
C LEU A 699 15.03 13.26 0.43
N ALA A 700 13.90 13.88 0.13
CA ALA A 700 13.18 14.75 1.06
C ALA A 700 12.02 14.08 1.81
N ILE A 701 11.67 12.83 1.48
CA ILE A 701 10.48 12.13 2.01
C ILE A 701 10.86 10.69 2.43
N VAL A 702 11.83 10.57 3.35
CA VAL A 702 11.98 9.39 4.20
C VAL A 702 11.59 9.79 5.61
#